data_AF-A0A8S1Q494-F1
#
_entry.id   AF-A0A8S1Q494-F1
#
_cell.length_a   1.000
_cell.length_b   1.000
_cell.length_c   1.000
_cell.angle_alpha   90.00
_cell.angle_beta   90.00
_cell.angle_gamma   90.00
#
_symmetry.space_group_name_H-M   'P 1'
#
loop_
_entity.id
_entity.type
_entity.pdbx_description
1 polymer ?
#
loop_
_entity_poly.entity_id
_entity_poly.type
_entity_poly.pdbx_seq_one_letter_code
_entity_poly.pdbx_strand_id
1 'polypeptide(L)'
;MGNNNQSKQECLYAQNNNGQYKKQNIENFQWQEATQMNEEFTWDPFISKFFKFKIKITFTKDKEIIYYSLDGSILRMSFFITKFRDSILDISKKPDVLRNLDQIENLQWQGKYGENKKKIGLWYLVWNGEILKDVGGSYQKDGLKQGLWKQLIKNYWKRAKLYEIGEYFNDHKRGKWKYIYEDKEIGGGLYNEFGEKTGKWIDISRNFWEYKQQLLKSESQILFIGNYINGCKVGRWDINWREQKDSQFIKIGGGSYDNNRQGEEETKIGEWIELSDGFWNKSQVTYSRKYVNGKKINRWNILVSGKLIGGGQYGYQESSYGIKQGKWIELDDGFYDSNQITYRGEYKNSIKIGKWDIIFRDSNVNQDIQMQKILFQIIKSAVVVFMMSNHQIRKELKQGAGLRLVMGFMITYKGEYQNGKKVGRWDIYFKDLCMDNNIYIGGGSFEIQSIGDSIKRGKWQEPDDKFRSQSQIIQIGEYKDGQKVGLWQIYQENIFQQKRKQIGGGIYIDKNGCQGIKIGLWIDLSRDFWKYGQITFQGVYRNGKKVGKWDNNFIDDFNMQNYQIGGGSYDNQQDNIEKNGNWIVLCDQFQMCRQIIYKGEYTNGKKVGRWLMHWRWNGKLKKIGGGQYDNLQGEGGVKVGKWTFVDDKFNSGCQVTHKGGYQNGKKVGKWDIYYREDQKVELLGGGFYDYKLEGDEIKIGKWIDLSDTFRVDNQIIYCGDYKDCKKVGRWDIFWRMKRNLQFQFIGGGSYDTKQQAEVDVKIGKWIELSEDLKNYSQIIYEGVYRNGYKIGKWNIQRRYYDEIEFKTMQVILIKYKYRGVQTYDN
;
A
#
# COMPACT_ATOMS: atom_id res chain seq x y z
N MET A 1 75.33 32.43 -1.58
CA MET A 1 73.90 32.79 -1.74
C MET A 1 73.24 31.65 -2.51
N GLY A 2 71.98 31.27 -2.22
CA GLY A 2 71.25 30.23 -2.96
C GLY A 2 71.02 28.91 -2.21
N ASN A 3 69.87 28.83 -1.55
CA ASN A 3 69.16 27.71 -0.92
C ASN A 3 69.63 26.23 -1.10
N ASN A 4 69.99 25.63 0.04
CA ASN A 4 69.59 24.31 0.58
C ASN A 4 69.05 23.18 -0.35
N ASN A 5 69.78 22.06 -0.33
CA ASN A 5 69.38 20.69 0.11
C ASN A 5 68.16 19.99 -0.55
N GLN A 6 68.32 18.83 -1.21
CA GLN A 6 68.49 17.45 -0.66
C GLN A 6 67.22 16.90 0.04
N SER A 7 66.79 15.63 -0.11
CA SER A 7 67.27 14.51 -0.95
C SER A 7 66.25 13.35 -1.07
N LYS A 8 66.39 12.54 -2.14
CA LYS A 8 66.52 11.05 -2.18
C LYS A 8 66.53 10.27 -0.83
N GLN A 9 66.22 8.96 -0.70
CA GLN A 9 65.70 7.81 -1.51
C GLN A 9 65.49 6.61 -0.51
N GLU A 10 64.76 5.49 -0.68
CA GLU A 10 63.74 4.95 -1.62
C GLU A 10 63.12 3.65 -0.98
N CYS A 11 62.66 2.65 -1.76
CA CYS A 11 62.31 1.25 -1.41
C CYS A 11 60.97 0.93 -0.69
N LEU A 12 60.28 -0.22 -0.92
CA LEU A 12 60.05 -1.06 -2.14
C LEU A 12 59.00 -2.18 -1.85
N TYR A 13 58.29 -2.67 -2.90
CA TYR A 13 57.38 -3.87 -2.92
C TYR A 13 56.13 -3.88 -2.01
N ALA A 14 54.99 -4.52 -2.33
CA ALA A 14 54.53 -5.33 -3.49
C ALA A 14 53.03 -5.02 -3.80
N GLN A 15 52.53 -5.08 -5.04
CA GLN A 15 51.75 -6.20 -5.67
C GLN A 15 50.71 -6.89 -4.74
N ASN A 16 49.49 -7.25 -5.15
CA ASN A 16 48.74 -7.21 -6.43
C ASN A 16 47.22 -7.35 -6.11
N ASN A 17 46.21 -7.36 -7.01
CA ASN A 17 46.16 -7.53 -8.47
C ASN A 17 44.97 -6.79 -9.13
N ASN A 18 44.81 -7.00 -10.43
CA ASN A 18 43.88 -6.46 -11.43
C ASN A 18 42.38 -6.83 -11.33
N GLY A 19 41.55 -5.96 -11.91
CA GLY A 19 40.16 -6.23 -12.34
C GLY A 19 39.78 -5.45 -13.61
N GLN A 20 40.38 -5.80 -14.76
CA GLN A 20 40.14 -5.08 -16.02
C GLN A 20 38.73 -5.37 -16.60
N TYR A 21 37.85 -4.36 -16.61
CA TYR A 21 36.63 -4.41 -17.40
C TYR A 21 36.92 -4.10 -18.87
N LYS A 22 36.81 -5.11 -19.74
CA LYS A 22 36.88 -4.93 -21.20
C LYS A 22 35.71 -4.07 -21.69
N LYS A 23 36.05 -2.94 -22.32
CA LYS A 23 35.09 -2.06 -23.02
C LYS A 23 34.65 -2.73 -24.33
N GLN A 24 33.64 -3.60 -24.27
CA GLN A 24 33.03 -4.21 -25.46
C GLN A 24 32.14 -3.20 -26.22
N ASN A 25 32.05 -3.34 -27.54
CA ASN A 25 31.20 -2.49 -28.38
C ASN A 25 29.72 -2.79 -28.10
N ILE A 26 28.97 -1.76 -27.69
CA ILE A 26 27.55 -1.84 -27.31
C ILE A 26 26.62 -1.90 -28.53
N GLU A 27 27.14 -1.61 -29.73
CA GLU A 27 26.37 -1.32 -30.96
C GLU A 27 25.49 -2.47 -31.47
N ASN A 28 25.73 -3.71 -31.03
CA ASN A 28 24.96 -4.90 -31.44
C ASN A 28 24.12 -5.55 -30.32
N PHE A 29 23.90 -4.87 -29.18
CA PHE A 29 23.15 -5.46 -28.07
C PHE A 29 21.63 -5.43 -28.30
N GLN A 30 21.06 -6.56 -28.74
CA GLN A 30 19.60 -6.73 -28.86
C GLN A 30 18.94 -6.84 -27.49
N TRP A 31 18.10 -5.87 -27.15
CA TRP A 31 17.35 -5.86 -25.88
C TRP A 31 16.16 -6.81 -25.95
N GLN A 32 16.17 -7.86 -25.13
CA GLN A 32 15.02 -8.72 -24.88
C GLN A 32 14.32 -8.31 -23.58
N GLU A 33 12.99 -8.50 -23.52
CA GLU A 33 12.20 -8.19 -22.33
C GLU A 33 12.47 -9.23 -21.22
N ALA A 34 12.77 -8.76 -20.01
CA ALA A 34 13.07 -9.61 -18.85
C ALA A 34 12.29 -9.18 -17.61
N THR A 35 12.19 -10.06 -16.62
CA THR A 35 11.51 -9.80 -15.34
C THR A 35 12.12 -10.62 -14.20
N GLN A 36 12.29 -9.99 -13.03
CA GLN A 36 12.80 -10.62 -11.81
C GLN A 36 11.99 -10.15 -10.59
N MET A 37 11.90 -10.97 -9.53
CA MET A 37 11.20 -10.64 -8.28
C MET A 37 12.02 -10.93 -7.02
N ASN A 38 11.82 -10.09 -5.99
CA ASN A 38 12.33 -10.22 -4.61
C ASN A 38 11.24 -9.79 -3.58
N GLU A 39 11.48 -9.98 -2.27
CA GLU A 39 10.49 -9.75 -1.18
C GLU A 39 11.01 -8.83 -0.05
N GLU A 40 10.16 -7.92 0.44
CA GLU A 40 10.50 -6.86 1.42
C GLU A 40 9.33 -6.51 2.39
N PHE A 41 9.57 -5.70 3.43
CA PHE A 41 8.56 -5.32 4.46
C PHE A 41 8.46 -3.79 4.75
N THR A 42 7.27 -3.28 5.13
CA THR A 42 7.05 -1.89 5.63
C THR A 42 5.80 -1.75 6.50
N TRP A 43 5.63 -0.66 7.28
CA TRP A 43 4.51 -0.45 8.23
C TRP A 43 3.34 0.36 7.64
N ASP A 44 2.10 -0.05 7.96
CA ASP A 44 0.86 0.69 7.67
C ASP A 44 0.12 1.08 8.98
N PRO A 45 -0.16 2.37 9.22
CA PRO A 45 -0.96 2.81 10.36
C PRO A 45 -2.45 2.43 10.27
N PHE A 46 -3.05 2.29 9.08
CA PHE A 46 -4.50 2.06 8.92
C PHE A 46 -4.95 0.71 9.47
N ILE A 47 -4.14 -0.35 9.35
CA ILE A 47 -4.38 -1.64 10.02
C ILE A 47 -3.40 -1.95 11.15
N SER A 48 -2.47 -1.04 11.46
CA SER A 48 -1.43 -1.18 12.50
C SER A 48 -0.62 -2.48 12.37
N LYS A 49 -0.09 -2.75 11.18
CA LYS A 49 0.74 -3.94 10.88
C LYS A 49 1.85 -3.65 9.87
N PHE A 50 2.91 -4.47 9.93
CA PHE A 50 3.87 -4.58 8.84
C PHE A 50 3.28 -5.39 7.68
N PHE A 51 3.25 -4.77 6.50
CA PHE A 51 3.00 -5.43 5.21
C PHE A 51 4.28 -6.04 4.65
N LYS A 52 4.14 -7.18 3.98
CA LYS A 52 5.17 -7.77 3.12
C LYS A 52 4.77 -7.56 1.66
N PHE A 53 5.66 -7.09 0.80
CA PHE A 53 5.38 -6.88 -0.62
C PHE A 53 6.50 -7.44 -1.53
N LYS A 54 6.19 -7.55 -2.82
CA LYS A 54 7.09 -8.09 -3.85
C LYS A 54 7.52 -6.97 -4.80
N ILE A 55 8.81 -6.94 -5.11
CA ILE A 55 9.44 -6.08 -6.12
C ILE A 55 9.31 -6.80 -7.47
N LYS A 56 8.96 -6.10 -8.56
CA LYS A 56 8.94 -6.65 -9.93
C LYS A 56 9.70 -5.73 -10.89
N ILE A 57 10.90 -6.13 -11.31
CA ILE A 57 11.63 -5.43 -12.37
C ILE A 57 11.01 -5.79 -13.72
N THR A 58 10.81 -4.84 -14.63
CA THR A 58 10.34 -5.08 -16.00
C THR A 58 11.12 -4.21 -16.99
N PHE A 59 11.62 -4.80 -18.07
CA PHE A 59 12.22 -4.07 -19.20
C PHE A 59 11.23 -4.08 -20.37
N THR A 60 11.05 -2.94 -21.03
CA THR A 60 10.13 -2.75 -22.18
C THR A 60 10.92 -2.52 -23.46
N LYS A 61 10.35 -2.88 -24.62
CA LYS A 61 10.95 -2.60 -25.94
C LYS A 61 11.16 -1.10 -26.22
N ASP A 62 10.31 -0.24 -25.67
CA ASP A 62 10.37 1.22 -25.83
C ASP A 62 11.42 1.91 -24.94
N LYS A 63 12.26 1.11 -24.24
CA LYS A 63 13.35 1.56 -23.35
C LYS A 63 12.86 2.31 -22.09
N GLU A 64 11.59 2.19 -21.74
CA GLU A 64 11.09 2.65 -20.43
C GLU A 64 11.52 1.68 -19.32
N ILE A 65 12.15 2.22 -18.29
CA ILE A 65 12.55 1.48 -17.08
C ILE A 65 11.59 1.87 -15.95
N ILE A 66 10.57 1.04 -15.74
CA ILE A 66 9.59 1.18 -14.67
C ILE A 66 10.10 0.43 -13.43
N TYR A 67 10.35 1.19 -12.36
CA TYR A 67 11.11 0.76 -11.19
C TYR A 67 10.29 0.04 -10.11
N TYR A 68 11.01 -0.73 -9.29
CA TYR A 68 10.69 -0.94 -7.87
C TYR A 68 11.95 -0.86 -6.99
N SER A 69 11.74 -0.90 -5.67
CA SER A 69 12.61 -0.44 -4.57
C SER A 69 14.09 -0.87 -4.51
N LEU A 70 14.94 0.05 -4.06
CA LEU A 70 16.26 -0.17 -3.42
C LEU A 70 16.25 0.42 -2.00
N ASP A 71 16.65 -0.32 -0.96
CA ASP A 71 16.73 0.13 0.44
C ASP A 71 15.43 0.79 0.99
N GLY A 72 14.27 0.19 0.69
CA GLY A 72 12.96 0.77 0.99
C GLY A 72 12.63 2.06 0.22
N SER A 73 13.32 2.33 -0.89
CA SER A 73 13.21 3.53 -1.72
C SER A 73 12.88 3.17 -3.15
N ILE A 74 11.69 3.54 -3.62
CA ILE A 74 11.32 3.36 -5.02
C ILE A 74 11.97 4.49 -5.82
N LEU A 75 12.96 4.09 -6.63
CA LEU A 75 13.56 4.96 -7.63
C LEU A 75 12.50 5.38 -8.66
N ARG A 76 12.63 6.57 -9.27
CA ARG A 76 11.78 7.01 -10.38
C ARG A 76 12.63 7.57 -11.53
N MET A 77 12.46 6.99 -12.72
CA MET A 77 13.03 7.50 -13.97
C MET A 77 11.88 7.88 -14.89
N SER A 78 11.52 9.17 -14.86
CA SER A 78 10.66 9.74 -15.90
C SER A 78 11.53 10.07 -17.13
N PHE A 79 11.77 9.08 -17.99
CA PHE A 79 12.18 9.37 -19.36
C PHE A 79 10.97 9.90 -20.13
N PHE A 80 11.12 11.07 -20.76
CA PHE A 80 10.17 11.57 -21.74
C PHE A 80 10.82 11.46 -23.12
N ILE A 81 10.55 10.37 -23.85
CA ILE A 81 11.04 10.17 -25.20
C ILE A 81 10.08 10.84 -26.19
N THR A 82 10.33 12.12 -26.50
CA THR A 82 9.63 12.83 -27.56
C THR A 82 10.12 12.40 -28.95
N LYS A 83 9.52 11.32 -29.49
CA LYS A 83 9.38 10.92 -30.92
C LYS A 83 10.56 11.10 -31.92
N PHE A 84 11.80 11.34 -31.49
CA PHE A 84 13.00 11.48 -32.35
C PHE A 84 14.06 10.41 -32.04
N ARG A 85 14.59 9.75 -33.09
CA ARG A 85 15.37 8.50 -33.00
C ARG A 85 16.81 8.65 -32.50
N ASP A 86 17.47 9.77 -32.81
CA ASP A 86 18.93 9.79 -32.96
C ASP A 86 19.65 10.69 -31.93
N SER A 87 19.49 10.42 -30.63
CA SER A 87 20.29 11.06 -29.58
C SER A 87 20.61 10.13 -28.42
N ILE A 88 21.89 9.99 -28.07
CA ILE A 88 22.36 9.22 -26.92
C ILE A 88 21.74 9.76 -25.62
N LEU A 89 21.28 8.85 -24.75
CA LEU A 89 20.73 9.17 -23.44
C LEU A 89 21.84 9.64 -22.49
N ASP A 90 21.58 10.67 -21.68
CA ASP A 90 22.48 11.06 -20.59
C ASP A 90 22.34 10.08 -19.41
N ILE A 91 23.04 8.96 -19.51
CA ILE A 91 23.07 7.89 -18.49
C ILE A 91 23.84 8.31 -17.21
N SER A 92 24.46 9.51 -17.19
CA SER A 92 25.20 9.98 -16.00
C SER A 92 24.29 10.42 -14.86
N LYS A 93 23.02 10.76 -15.17
CA LYS A 93 22.10 11.34 -14.20
C LYS A 93 21.55 10.27 -13.25
N LYS A 94 21.96 10.36 -11.98
CA LYS A 94 21.40 9.54 -10.88
C LYS A 94 19.87 9.73 -10.79
N PRO A 95 19.09 8.65 -10.60
CA PRO A 95 17.63 8.71 -10.57
C PRO A 95 17.09 9.38 -9.30
N ASP A 96 15.88 9.92 -9.37
CA ASP A 96 15.18 10.46 -8.20
C ASP A 96 14.76 9.33 -7.26
N VAL A 97 15.11 9.46 -5.97
CA VAL A 97 14.90 8.42 -4.94
C VAL A 97 13.69 8.79 -4.09
N LEU A 98 12.52 8.22 -4.38
CA LEU A 98 11.27 8.50 -3.66
C LEU A 98 10.97 7.40 -2.63
N ARG A 99 10.72 7.78 -1.38
CA ARG A 99 10.37 6.84 -0.29
C ARG A 99 8.89 6.87 0.09
N ASN A 100 8.13 7.82 -0.44
CA ASN A 100 6.72 8.01 -0.14
C ASN A 100 5.85 7.57 -1.33
N LEU A 101 4.90 6.65 -1.10
CA LEU A 101 4.03 6.09 -2.14
C LEU A 101 3.11 7.15 -2.77
N ASP A 102 2.50 8.03 -1.97
CA ASP A 102 1.69 9.13 -2.48
C ASP A 102 2.49 10.01 -3.45
N GLN A 103 3.77 10.31 -3.17
CA GLN A 103 4.62 11.06 -4.10
C GLN A 103 4.86 10.31 -5.42
N ILE A 104 5.03 9.00 -5.39
CA ILE A 104 5.33 8.21 -6.59
C ILE A 104 4.11 8.18 -7.52
N GLU A 105 2.93 7.98 -6.95
CA GLU A 105 1.64 7.95 -7.65
C GLU A 105 1.19 9.34 -8.13
N ASN A 106 1.25 10.35 -7.26
CA ASN A 106 0.53 11.61 -7.47
C ASN A 106 1.41 12.75 -8.02
N LEU A 107 2.73 12.74 -7.78
CA LEU A 107 3.64 13.85 -8.14
C LEU A 107 3.98 13.84 -9.63
N GLN A 108 3.82 14.98 -10.29
CA GLN A 108 4.37 15.24 -11.61
C GLN A 108 5.03 16.63 -11.65
N TRP A 109 6.01 16.80 -12.52
CA TRP A 109 6.68 18.08 -12.75
C TRP A 109 6.36 18.55 -14.17
N GLN A 110 5.79 19.75 -14.31
CA GLN A 110 5.49 20.37 -15.60
C GLN A 110 6.33 21.64 -15.80
N GLY A 111 6.66 21.95 -17.05
CA GLY A 111 7.50 23.09 -17.44
C GLY A 111 8.07 22.91 -18.85
N LYS A 112 8.95 23.82 -19.28
CA LYS A 112 9.54 23.78 -20.64
C LYS A 112 10.89 23.05 -20.67
N TYR A 113 11.16 22.39 -21.80
CA TYR A 113 12.47 21.87 -22.16
C TYR A 113 13.12 22.73 -23.25
N GLY A 114 14.45 22.84 -23.23
CA GLY A 114 15.24 23.48 -24.29
C GLY A 114 15.60 22.49 -25.41
N GLU A 115 16.23 23.02 -26.47
CA GLU A 115 16.72 22.25 -27.63
C GLU A 115 17.67 21.11 -27.21
N ASN A 116 18.49 21.36 -26.19
CA ASN A 116 19.39 20.41 -25.55
C ASN A 116 18.68 19.34 -24.67
N LYS A 117 17.34 19.25 -24.72
CA LYS A 117 16.48 18.37 -23.90
C LYS A 117 16.62 18.57 -22.38
N LYS A 118 17.26 19.67 -21.92
CA LYS A 118 17.33 20.03 -20.50
C LYS A 118 16.13 20.90 -20.08
N LYS A 119 15.83 20.93 -18.79
CA LYS A 119 14.75 21.77 -18.22
C LYS A 119 15.14 23.25 -18.32
N ILE A 120 14.23 24.11 -18.77
CA ILE A 120 14.45 25.57 -18.85
C ILE A 120 13.24 26.36 -18.36
N GLY A 121 13.47 27.59 -17.91
CA GLY A 121 12.41 28.52 -17.54
C GLY A 121 11.64 28.10 -16.29
N LEU A 122 10.39 28.54 -16.16
CA LEU A 122 9.53 28.21 -15.02
C LEU A 122 9.06 26.75 -15.06
N TRP A 123 9.14 26.11 -13.90
CA TRP A 123 8.69 24.74 -13.65
C TRP A 123 7.83 24.69 -12.40
N TYR A 124 6.72 23.98 -12.46
CA TYR A 124 5.72 23.86 -11.39
C TYR A 124 5.36 22.40 -11.12
N LEU A 125 4.90 22.14 -9.90
CA LEU A 125 4.56 20.79 -9.45
C LEU A 125 3.05 20.55 -9.54
N VAL A 126 2.69 19.43 -10.15
CA VAL A 126 1.33 18.90 -10.20
C VAL A 126 1.22 17.75 -9.21
N TRP A 127 0.09 17.68 -8.50
CA TRP A 127 -0.22 16.61 -7.56
C TRP A 127 -1.64 16.09 -7.83
N ASN A 128 -1.78 14.86 -8.34
CA ASN A 128 -3.08 14.28 -8.70
C ASN A 128 -3.89 15.19 -9.66
N GLY A 129 -3.26 15.67 -10.74
CA GLY A 129 -3.86 16.63 -11.69
C GLY A 129 -4.06 18.06 -11.18
N GLU A 130 -3.81 18.34 -9.89
CA GLU A 130 -3.90 19.68 -9.32
C GLU A 130 -2.53 20.36 -9.36
N ILE A 131 -2.38 21.47 -10.10
CA ILE A 131 -1.20 22.34 -10.02
C ILE A 131 -1.10 22.89 -8.59
N LEU A 132 -0.05 22.54 -7.85
CA LEU A 132 0.16 23.05 -6.50
C LEU A 132 0.64 24.49 -6.54
N LYS A 133 -0.23 25.41 -6.14
CA LYS A 133 0.00 26.85 -6.26
C LYS A 133 1.32 27.29 -5.62
N ASP A 134 2.08 28.06 -6.39
CA ASP A 134 3.38 28.62 -6.06
C ASP A 134 4.49 27.56 -5.83
N VAL A 135 4.22 26.25 -6.00
CA VAL A 135 5.21 25.16 -5.81
C VAL A 135 5.98 24.91 -7.10
N GLY A 136 7.29 25.16 -7.06
CA GLY A 136 8.17 25.11 -8.21
C GLY A 136 9.33 26.09 -8.09
N GLY A 137 9.83 26.56 -9.23
CA GLY A 137 10.90 27.55 -9.35
C GLY A 137 11.36 27.68 -10.80
N SER A 138 12.60 28.12 -11.04
CA SER A 138 13.13 28.31 -12.40
C SER A 138 14.43 27.56 -12.69
N TYR A 139 14.64 27.24 -13.96
CA TYR A 139 15.86 26.64 -14.52
C TYR A 139 16.52 27.58 -15.55
N GLN A 140 17.85 27.59 -15.56
CA GLN A 140 18.69 28.24 -16.58
C GLN A 140 18.67 27.46 -17.91
N LYS A 141 19.19 28.07 -19.00
CA LYS A 141 19.24 27.44 -20.35
C LYS A 141 20.09 26.16 -20.40
N ASP A 142 21.00 26.00 -19.45
CA ASP A 142 21.94 24.88 -19.31
C ASP A 142 21.40 23.72 -18.46
N GLY A 143 20.17 23.82 -17.93
CA GLY A 143 19.51 22.80 -17.13
C GLY A 143 19.63 22.93 -15.61
N LEU A 144 20.35 23.92 -15.07
CA LEU A 144 20.55 24.08 -13.62
C LEU A 144 19.43 24.90 -12.97
N LYS A 145 19.03 24.56 -11.74
CA LYS A 145 18.08 25.38 -10.95
C LYS A 145 18.69 26.73 -10.57
N GLN A 146 17.87 27.77 -10.61
CA GLN A 146 18.20 29.11 -10.12
C GLN A 146 17.01 29.81 -9.43
N GLY A 147 17.32 30.84 -8.65
CA GLY A 147 16.37 31.77 -8.03
C GLY A 147 15.55 31.12 -6.92
N LEU A 148 14.43 31.75 -6.58
CA LEU A 148 13.53 31.26 -5.54
C LEU A 148 12.83 29.96 -5.95
N TRP A 149 12.81 29.00 -5.03
CA TRP A 149 12.13 27.70 -5.16
C TRP A 149 11.27 27.40 -3.92
N LYS A 150 10.09 26.83 -4.16
CA LYS A 150 9.23 26.19 -3.15
C LYS A 150 9.05 24.74 -3.56
N GLN A 151 9.63 23.81 -2.82
CA GLN A 151 9.62 22.37 -3.14
C GLN A 151 8.99 21.54 -2.02
N LEU A 152 8.58 20.31 -2.33
CA LEU A 152 8.06 19.38 -1.32
C LEU A 152 9.22 18.82 -0.49
N ILE A 153 8.98 18.51 0.78
CA ILE A 153 9.90 17.69 1.57
C ILE A 153 9.94 16.24 1.07
N LYS A 154 11.02 15.51 1.41
CA LYS A 154 11.20 14.08 1.02
C LYS A 154 10.09 13.13 1.49
N ASN A 155 9.32 13.51 2.51
CA ASN A 155 8.23 12.71 3.09
C ASN A 155 6.87 13.44 2.97
N TYR A 156 6.66 14.23 1.91
CA TYR A 156 5.39 14.93 1.69
C TYR A 156 4.27 13.96 1.32
N TRP A 157 3.08 14.22 1.86
CA TRP A 157 1.82 13.59 1.45
C TRP A 157 0.70 14.65 1.51
N LYS A 158 -0.42 14.45 0.78
CA LYS A 158 -1.41 15.52 0.47
C LYS A 158 -2.01 16.19 1.73
N ARG A 159 -2.00 15.51 2.89
CA ARG A 159 -2.49 16.06 4.16
C ARG A 159 -1.47 16.94 4.91
N ALA A 160 -0.17 16.63 4.84
CA ALA A 160 0.85 17.37 5.60
C ALA A 160 1.22 18.75 5.02
N LYS A 161 1.12 18.96 3.70
CA LYS A 161 1.32 20.28 3.06
C LYS A 161 2.59 21.03 3.52
N LEU A 162 3.70 20.29 3.64
CA LEU A 162 4.97 20.76 4.22
C LEU A 162 6.00 21.03 3.11
N TYR A 163 6.44 22.28 2.99
CA TYR A 163 7.33 22.74 1.91
C TYR A 163 8.68 23.20 2.45
N GLU A 164 9.71 23.10 1.61
CA GLU A 164 10.96 23.85 1.74
C GLU A 164 10.92 25.07 0.80
N ILE A 165 11.27 26.26 1.31
CA ILE A 165 11.41 27.47 0.50
C ILE A 165 12.80 28.09 0.70
N GLY A 166 13.46 28.47 -0.39
CA GLY A 166 14.73 29.21 -0.38
C GLY A 166 15.26 29.41 -1.79
N GLU A 167 16.52 29.80 -1.93
CA GLU A 167 17.15 30.08 -3.22
C GLU A 167 18.06 28.94 -3.70
N TYR A 168 18.04 28.70 -5.01
CA TYR A 168 19.02 27.90 -5.73
C TYR A 168 19.93 28.80 -6.57
N PHE A 169 21.20 28.41 -6.70
CA PHE A 169 22.15 28.98 -7.63
C PHE A 169 22.96 27.82 -8.24
N ASN A 170 22.85 27.64 -9.55
CA ASN A 170 23.53 26.58 -10.32
C ASN A 170 23.32 25.18 -9.70
N ASP A 171 22.06 24.80 -9.43
CA ASP A 171 21.65 23.57 -8.70
C ASP A 171 22.08 23.44 -7.22
N HIS A 172 22.94 24.31 -6.69
CA HIS A 172 23.25 24.38 -5.25
C HIS A 172 22.21 25.22 -4.50
N LYS A 173 21.76 24.78 -3.32
CA LYS A 173 20.94 25.60 -2.42
C LYS A 173 21.80 26.70 -1.79
N ARG A 174 21.34 27.95 -1.72
CA ARG A 174 22.08 29.03 -1.04
C ARG A 174 21.21 29.85 -0.10
N GLY A 175 21.85 30.56 0.82
CA GLY A 175 21.21 31.55 1.69
C GLY A 175 20.22 30.92 2.68
N LYS A 176 19.23 31.71 3.12
CA LYS A 176 18.22 31.25 4.09
C LYS A 176 17.17 30.35 3.43
N TRP A 177 17.07 29.13 3.93
CA TRP A 177 16.02 28.17 3.62
C TRP A 177 15.06 28.01 4.80
N LYS A 178 13.78 27.74 4.51
CA LYS A 178 12.66 27.72 5.46
C LYS A 178 11.82 26.45 5.28
N TYR A 179 11.39 25.83 6.37
CA TYR A 179 10.31 24.85 6.36
C TYR A 179 8.96 25.54 6.60
N ILE A 180 8.02 25.39 5.68
CA ILE A 180 6.69 26.03 5.71
C ILE A 180 5.61 24.97 5.89
N TYR A 181 4.88 25.05 7.00
CA TYR A 181 3.74 24.18 7.34
C TYR A 181 2.47 25.03 7.47
N GLU A 182 1.43 24.75 6.68
CA GLU A 182 0.18 25.54 6.67
C GLU A 182 0.41 27.07 6.62
N ASP A 183 1.29 27.50 5.71
CA ASP A 183 1.75 28.89 5.52
C ASP A 183 2.52 29.52 6.70
N LYS A 184 2.93 28.75 7.71
CA LYS A 184 3.78 29.20 8.84
C LYS A 184 5.21 28.69 8.69
N GLU A 185 6.19 29.55 8.95
CA GLU A 185 7.61 29.17 9.09
C GLU A 185 7.79 28.38 10.40
N ILE A 186 8.10 27.08 10.31
CA ILE A 186 8.29 26.19 11.47
C ILE A 186 9.75 25.78 11.68
N GLY A 187 10.65 26.13 10.77
CA GLY A 187 12.07 25.82 10.86
C GLY A 187 12.85 26.26 9.61
N GLY A 188 14.07 25.75 9.47
CA GLY A 188 15.00 26.10 8.40
C GLY A 188 16.40 26.43 8.92
N GLY A 189 17.19 27.13 8.12
CA GLY A 189 18.56 27.55 8.45
C GLY A 189 19.28 28.13 7.23
N LEU A 190 20.62 28.16 7.25
CA LEU A 190 21.44 28.68 6.15
C LEU A 190 22.14 27.56 5.37
N TYR A 191 22.27 27.74 4.05
CA TYR A 191 23.21 27.01 3.21
C TYR A 191 24.38 27.90 2.79
N ASN A 192 25.60 27.35 2.76
CA ASN A 192 26.79 28.02 2.23
C ASN A 192 26.77 28.03 0.68
N GLU A 193 27.79 28.65 0.10
CA GLU A 193 28.00 28.76 -1.34
C GLU A 193 28.14 27.42 -2.08
N PHE A 194 28.53 26.35 -1.37
CA PHE A 194 28.67 24.98 -1.89
C PHE A 194 27.37 24.15 -1.80
N GLY A 195 26.30 24.68 -1.21
CA GLY A 195 25.04 23.92 -1.04
C GLY A 195 24.98 23.04 0.21
N GLU A 196 25.88 23.26 1.17
CA GLU A 196 25.95 22.54 2.44
C GLU A 196 25.29 23.35 3.56
N LYS A 197 24.71 22.67 4.55
CA LYS A 197 24.12 23.35 5.71
C LYS A 197 25.21 24.00 6.57
N THR A 198 24.94 25.22 7.04
CA THR A 198 25.81 25.95 7.96
C THR A 198 25.00 26.75 8.99
N GLY A 199 25.63 27.08 10.12
CA GLY A 199 25.04 27.87 11.20
C GLY A 199 23.89 27.15 11.92
N LYS A 200 23.01 27.93 12.56
CA LYS A 200 21.88 27.40 13.33
C LYS A 200 20.77 26.89 12.42
N TRP A 201 20.29 25.67 12.72
CA TRP A 201 19.23 24.98 12.00
C TRP A 201 18.12 24.50 12.93
N ILE A 202 16.91 24.46 12.37
CA ILE A 202 15.71 23.82 12.92
C ILE A 202 15.23 22.84 11.85
N ASP A 203 15.61 21.58 11.98
CA ASP A 203 15.24 20.50 11.06
C ASP A 203 13.95 19.79 11.47
N ILE A 204 13.20 19.31 10.48
CA ILE A 204 12.00 18.49 10.68
C ILE A 204 12.35 17.01 10.79
N SER A 205 11.58 16.24 11.57
CA SER A 205 11.70 14.78 11.58
C SER A 205 11.23 14.16 10.26
N ARG A 206 11.80 12.99 9.92
CA ARG A 206 11.27 12.10 8.87
C ARG A 206 9.83 11.67 9.21
N ASN A 207 9.50 11.58 10.49
CA ASN A 207 8.17 11.24 10.99
C ASN A 207 7.34 12.49 11.29
N PHE A 208 7.57 13.63 10.61
CA PHE A 208 6.71 14.81 10.76
C PHE A 208 5.38 14.60 10.01
N TRP A 209 4.29 14.35 10.73
CA TRP A 209 2.96 14.14 10.15
C TRP A 209 1.80 14.53 11.07
N GLU A 210 0.65 14.80 10.45
CA GLU A 210 -0.61 15.13 11.11
C GLU A 210 -1.75 14.33 10.45
N TYR A 211 -2.44 13.50 11.23
CA TYR A 211 -3.58 12.72 10.79
C TYR A 211 -4.84 13.18 11.52
N LYS A 212 -5.85 13.56 10.73
CA LYS A 212 -7.19 13.92 11.19
C LYS A 212 -8.22 12.99 10.54
N GLN A 213 -8.86 12.18 11.37
CA GLN A 213 -10.22 11.68 11.15
C GLN A 213 -11.15 12.31 12.20
N GLN A 214 -12.46 12.28 11.94
CA GLN A 214 -13.45 13.09 12.68
C GLN A 214 -13.46 12.87 14.21
N LEU A 215 -13.02 11.71 14.69
CA LEU A 215 -12.93 11.35 16.12
C LEU A 215 -11.51 11.01 16.59
N LEU A 216 -10.51 11.05 15.70
CA LEU A 216 -9.13 10.67 16.01
C LEU A 216 -8.13 11.66 15.37
N LYS A 217 -7.51 12.46 16.24
CA LYS A 217 -6.35 13.29 15.97
C LYS A 217 -5.09 12.53 16.38
N SER A 218 -4.12 12.43 15.49
CA SER A 218 -2.84 11.77 15.76
C SER A 218 -1.74 12.56 15.09
N GLU A 219 -0.77 13.02 15.87
CA GLU A 219 0.21 14.02 15.44
C GLU A 219 1.60 13.61 15.92
N SER A 220 2.58 13.73 15.02
CA SER A 220 4.00 13.62 15.34
C SER A 220 4.68 14.84 14.74
N GLN A 221 4.84 15.89 15.55
CA GLN A 221 5.39 17.18 15.14
C GLN A 221 6.68 17.40 15.92
N ILE A 222 7.79 16.89 15.36
CA ILE A 222 9.11 16.85 15.97
C ILE A 222 10.08 17.74 15.17
N LEU A 223 10.81 18.59 15.89
CA LEU A 223 11.88 19.44 15.37
C LEU A 223 13.22 19.10 16.06
N PHE A 224 14.31 19.22 15.32
CA PHE A 224 15.68 19.06 15.78
C PHE A 224 16.40 20.41 15.67
N ILE A 225 16.89 20.96 16.78
CA ILE A 225 17.47 22.31 16.83
C ILE A 225 18.94 22.24 17.24
N GLY A 226 19.84 22.73 16.41
CA GLY A 226 21.28 22.74 16.69
C GLY A 226 22.06 23.49 15.62
N ASN A 227 23.35 23.21 15.51
CA ASN A 227 24.23 23.85 14.52
C ASN A 227 24.80 22.85 13.50
N TYR A 228 25.01 23.34 12.29
CA TYR A 228 25.74 22.68 11.21
C TYR A 228 27.04 23.43 10.88
N ILE A 229 28.09 22.71 10.51
CA ILE A 229 29.26 23.22 9.81
C ILE A 229 29.48 22.30 8.60
N ASN A 230 29.57 22.89 7.39
CA ASN A 230 29.82 22.19 6.12
C ASN A 230 29.02 20.88 5.98
N GLY A 231 27.70 20.99 6.16
CA GLY A 231 26.76 19.87 6.03
C GLY A 231 26.75 18.87 7.20
N CYS A 232 27.71 18.94 8.13
CA CYS A 232 27.84 18.05 9.28
C CYS A 232 27.22 18.66 10.55
N LYS A 233 26.47 17.86 11.33
CA LYS A 233 25.92 18.32 12.62
C LYS A 233 27.04 18.43 13.66
N VAL A 234 27.08 19.56 14.37
CA VAL A 234 28.08 19.85 15.41
C VAL A 234 27.42 20.33 16.70
N GLY A 235 28.12 20.15 17.82
CA GLY A 235 27.75 20.67 19.13
C GLY A 235 26.42 20.13 19.66
N ARG A 236 25.75 20.94 20.50
CA ARG A 236 24.47 20.58 21.12
C ARG A 236 23.32 20.60 20.11
N TRP A 237 22.56 19.52 20.10
CA TRP A 237 21.33 19.34 19.33
C TRP A 237 20.18 18.95 20.26
N ASP A 238 19.14 19.76 20.30
CA ASP A 238 17.94 19.54 21.10
C ASP A 238 16.78 19.00 20.27
N ILE A 239 15.95 18.15 20.89
CA ILE A 239 14.75 17.57 20.26
C ILE A 239 13.53 18.22 20.87
N ASN A 240 12.79 18.95 20.04
CA ASN A 240 11.58 19.65 20.41
C ASN A 240 10.35 18.95 19.81
N TRP A 241 9.27 18.85 20.57
CA TRP A 241 8.02 18.24 20.16
C TRP A 241 6.84 19.08 20.65
N ARG A 242 5.69 18.94 20.00
CA ARG A 242 4.41 19.44 20.49
C ARG A 242 3.32 18.41 20.24
N GLU A 243 2.43 18.25 21.21
CA GLU A 243 1.33 17.29 21.11
C GLU A 243 0.26 17.74 20.11
N GLN A 244 0.05 19.05 20.01
CA GLN A 244 -1.00 19.64 19.20
C GLN A 244 -0.51 20.85 18.41
N LYS A 245 -1.01 21.00 17.18
CA LYS A 245 -0.81 22.16 16.28
C LYS A 245 -0.71 23.56 16.95
N ASP A 246 -1.51 23.83 17.97
CA ASP A 246 -1.59 25.17 18.62
C ASP A 246 -0.86 25.24 19.98
N SER A 247 -0.25 24.14 20.43
CA SER A 247 0.63 24.11 21.60
C SER A 247 2.06 24.55 21.26
N GLN A 248 2.79 25.07 22.25
CA GLN A 248 4.20 25.41 22.10
C GLN A 248 5.07 24.16 21.96
N PHE A 249 6.24 24.29 21.31
CA PHE A 249 7.23 23.23 21.24
C PHE A 249 7.99 23.10 22.56
N ILE A 250 7.82 21.97 23.24
CA ILE A 250 8.57 21.60 24.44
C ILE A 250 9.81 20.77 24.09
N LYS A 251 10.90 20.97 24.81
CA LYS A 251 12.15 20.20 24.66
C LYS A 251 12.01 18.85 25.36
N ILE A 252 11.97 17.77 24.57
CA ILE A 252 11.79 16.39 25.05
C ILE A 252 13.08 15.54 24.99
N GLY A 253 14.14 16.04 24.35
CA GLY A 253 15.40 15.31 24.29
C GLY A 253 16.54 16.06 23.62
N GLY A 254 17.49 15.31 23.07
CA GLY A 254 18.71 15.82 22.45
C GLY A 254 20.01 15.35 23.11
N GLY A 255 21.13 15.72 22.51
CA GLY A 255 22.49 15.38 22.95
C GLY A 255 23.53 16.21 22.18
N SER A 256 24.77 15.71 22.07
CA SER A 256 25.84 16.42 21.34
C SER A 256 26.48 15.57 20.24
N TYR A 257 26.94 16.24 19.18
CA TYR A 257 27.86 15.68 18.18
C TYR A 257 29.29 16.18 18.42
N ASP A 258 30.28 15.41 17.95
CA ASP A 258 31.68 15.80 17.95
C ASP A 258 31.92 17.00 17.02
N ASN A 259 32.74 17.95 17.44
CA ASN A 259 33.12 19.12 16.65
C ASN A 259 34.40 18.89 15.83
N ASN A 260 35.20 17.88 16.20
CA ASN A 260 36.59 17.74 15.74
C ASN A 260 36.72 16.95 14.44
N ARG A 261 35.63 16.33 13.95
CA ARG A 261 35.60 15.44 12.78
C ARG A 261 35.01 16.16 11.58
N GLN A 262 35.83 16.91 10.85
CA GLN A 262 35.43 17.49 9.57
C GLN A 262 35.48 16.42 8.47
N GLY A 263 34.35 16.14 7.82
CA GLY A 263 34.25 15.22 6.68
C GLY A 263 33.98 13.74 7.01
N GLU A 264 33.87 13.37 8.28
CA GLU A 264 33.44 12.02 8.70
C GLU A 264 31.94 11.98 9.06
N GLU A 265 31.41 10.78 9.37
CA GLU A 265 30.00 10.60 9.76
C GLU A 265 29.62 11.31 11.07
N GLU A 266 28.35 11.71 11.20
CA GLU A 266 27.78 12.46 12.35
C GLU A 266 27.97 11.74 13.71
N THR A 267 29.13 11.93 14.32
CA THR A 267 29.57 11.16 15.49
C THR A 267 28.92 11.69 16.77
N LYS A 268 27.95 10.95 17.30
CA LYS A 268 27.32 11.25 18.59
C LYS A 268 28.29 11.06 19.77
N ILE A 269 28.26 11.99 20.71
CA ILE A 269 29.05 11.99 21.94
C ILE A 269 28.24 12.51 23.14
N GLY A 270 28.72 12.22 24.35
CA GLY A 270 28.14 12.77 25.58
C GLY A 270 26.74 12.23 25.88
N GLU A 271 25.98 12.93 26.71
CA GLU A 271 24.63 12.50 27.08
C GLU A 271 23.61 12.78 25.98
N TRP A 272 22.71 11.81 25.78
CA TRP A 272 21.70 11.80 24.74
C TRP A 272 20.37 11.30 25.28
N ILE A 273 19.30 11.99 24.85
CA ILE A 273 17.91 11.50 24.89
C ILE A 273 17.43 11.41 23.44
N GLU A 274 17.10 10.22 22.98
CA GLU A 274 16.64 9.90 21.62
C GLU A 274 15.16 9.54 21.61
N LEU A 275 14.49 9.67 20.45
CA LEU A 275 13.12 9.18 20.26
C LEU A 275 13.14 7.75 19.72
N SER A 276 12.04 7.01 19.88
CA SER A 276 11.83 5.79 19.10
C SER A 276 11.43 6.08 17.65
N ASP A 277 11.68 5.13 16.75
CA ASP A 277 11.21 5.18 15.36
C ASP A 277 9.67 5.23 15.26
N GLY A 278 8.98 4.77 16.30
CA GLY A 278 7.54 4.84 16.48
C GLY A 278 7.06 5.99 17.37
N PHE A 279 7.77 7.13 17.45
CA PHE A 279 7.34 8.26 18.28
C PHE A 279 6.17 9.06 17.65
N TRP A 280 5.08 9.20 18.39
CA TRP A 280 3.92 10.06 18.11
C TRP A 280 3.20 10.41 19.42
N ASN A 281 2.14 11.22 19.37
CA ASN A 281 1.48 11.70 20.60
C ASN A 281 0.95 10.60 21.54
N LYS A 282 0.67 9.38 21.05
CA LYS A 282 0.30 8.21 21.88
C LYS A 282 1.40 7.16 22.07
N SER A 283 2.65 7.46 21.70
CA SER A 283 3.80 6.59 22.01
C SER A 283 5.03 7.46 22.25
N GLN A 284 5.07 8.07 23.42
CA GLN A 284 6.08 9.06 23.81
C GLN A 284 7.35 8.37 24.35
N VAL A 285 7.84 7.35 23.62
CA VAL A 285 8.99 6.53 23.99
C VAL A 285 10.30 7.27 23.70
N THR A 286 11.12 7.48 24.73
CA THR A 286 12.48 8.01 24.58
C THR A 286 13.54 7.10 25.22
N TYR A 287 14.76 7.16 24.69
CA TYR A 287 15.91 6.36 25.12
C TYR A 287 16.99 7.29 25.66
N SER A 288 17.50 7.07 26.88
CA SER A 288 18.50 7.97 27.47
C SER A 288 19.72 7.26 28.08
N ARG A 289 20.93 7.69 27.65
CA ARG A 289 22.21 7.53 28.37
C ARG A 289 23.32 8.34 27.66
N LYS A 290 24.49 7.74 27.43
CA LYS A 290 25.73 8.35 26.95
C LYS A 290 26.22 7.61 25.72
N TYR A 291 26.73 8.39 24.77
CA TYR A 291 27.49 7.96 23.61
C TYR A 291 28.98 8.21 23.80
N VAL A 292 29.80 7.30 23.25
CA VAL A 292 31.24 7.49 23.02
C VAL A 292 31.55 7.00 21.61
N ASN A 293 32.23 7.81 20.80
CA ASN A 293 32.63 7.50 19.42
C ASN A 293 31.46 6.93 18.58
N GLY A 294 30.28 7.57 18.63
CA GLY A 294 29.09 7.14 17.89
C GLY A 294 28.41 5.86 18.40
N LYS A 295 28.97 5.18 19.40
CA LYS A 295 28.45 3.90 19.95
C LYS A 295 27.76 4.09 21.31
N LYS A 296 26.72 3.28 21.56
CA LYS A 296 25.97 3.24 22.82
C LYS A 296 26.76 2.50 23.89
N ILE A 297 26.91 3.11 25.07
CA ILE A 297 27.64 2.54 26.22
C ILE A 297 26.81 2.58 27.51
N ASN A 298 27.18 1.74 28.49
CA ASN A 298 26.60 1.69 29.83
C ASN A 298 25.08 1.38 29.87
N ARG A 299 24.43 1.55 31.02
CA ARG A 299 22.99 1.32 31.21
C ARG A 299 22.14 2.35 30.47
N TRP A 300 21.56 1.95 29.35
CA TRP A 300 20.53 2.72 28.64
C TRP A 300 19.17 2.55 29.29
N ASN A 301 18.48 3.68 29.47
CA ASN A 301 17.12 3.74 30.02
C ASN A 301 16.09 3.84 28.89
N ILE A 302 14.91 3.26 29.09
CA ILE A 302 13.72 3.49 28.26
C ILE A 302 12.67 4.22 29.09
N LEU A 303 12.28 5.40 28.63
CA LEU A 303 11.31 6.31 29.24
C LEU A 303 10.04 6.33 28.38
N VAL A 304 8.87 6.49 29.01
CA VAL A 304 7.60 6.81 28.34
C VAL A 304 6.97 7.98 29.08
N SER A 305 6.74 9.09 28.37
CA SER A 305 6.31 10.37 28.97
C SER A 305 7.15 10.75 30.21
N GLY A 306 8.47 10.53 30.12
CA GLY A 306 9.44 10.78 31.20
C GLY A 306 9.53 9.69 32.29
N LYS A 307 8.57 8.77 32.40
CA LYS A 307 8.59 7.67 33.38
C LYS A 307 9.50 6.53 32.92
N LEU A 308 10.44 6.10 33.76
CA LEU A 308 11.29 4.93 33.47
C LEU A 308 10.46 3.64 33.42
N ILE A 309 10.48 2.95 32.29
CA ILE A 309 9.76 1.67 32.10
C ILE A 309 10.66 0.50 31.71
N GLY A 310 11.86 0.75 31.20
CA GLY A 310 12.76 -0.31 30.73
C GLY A 310 14.21 0.13 30.53
N GLY A 311 14.97 -0.65 29.76
CA GLY A 311 16.39 -0.45 29.53
C GLY A 311 17.26 -1.66 29.88
N GLY A 312 18.58 -1.50 29.72
CA GLY A 312 19.58 -2.53 29.99
C GLY A 312 20.99 -2.03 29.68
N GLN A 313 22.01 -2.89 29.79
CA GLN A 313 23.41 -2.48 29.65
C GLN A 313 23.97 -2.74 28.24
N TYR A 314 24.78 -1.79 27.76
CA TYR A 314 25.76 -2.00 26.70
C TYR A 314 27.17 -2.13 27.31
N GLY A 315 28.05 -2.84 26.61
CA GLY A 315 29.45 -2.99 27.00
C GLY A 315 30.19 -1.65 27.17
N TYR A 316 31.16 -1.65 28.09
CA TYR A 316 31.96 -0.47 28.47
C TYR A 316 33.45 -0.57 28.07
N GLN A 317 33.91 -1.74 27.61
CA GLN A 317 35.20 -1.85 26.93
C GLN A 317 35.03 -1.49 25.45
N GLU A 318 36.04 -0.92 24.80
CA GLU A 318 35.92 -0.42 23.41
C GLU A 318 35.58 -1.51 22.39
N SER A 319 36.13 -2.71 22.58
CA SER A 319 35.78 -3.95 21.86
C SER A 319 34.31 -4.40 22.04
N SER A 320 33.60 -3.84 23.02
CA SER A 320 32.23 -4.17 23.40
C SER A 320 31.22 -3.01 23.26
N TYR A 321 31.66 -1.84 22.82
CA TYR A 321 30.79 -0.68 22.61
C TYR A 321 29.67 -1.00 21.60
N GLY A 322 28.43 -0.65 21.93
CA GLY A 322 27.24 -0.98 21.13
C GLY A 322 26.74 -2.43 21.27
N ILE A 323 27.45 -3.31 21.97
CA ILE A 323 27.01 -4.70 22.22
C ILE A 323 26.11 -4.76 23.45
N LYS A 324 24.89 -5.31 23.33
CA LYS A 324 23.97 -5.51 24.45
C LYS A 324 24.45 -6.64 25.35
N GLN A 325 24.43 -6.41 26.66
CA GLN A 325 24.86 -7.35 27.71
C GLN A 325 23.96 -7.25 28.95
N GLY A 326 23.93 -8.31 29.75
CA GLY A 326 23.23 -8.37 31.03
C GLY A 326 21.70 -8.30 30.90
N LYS A 327 21.02 -7.93 32.00
CA LYS A 327 19.56 -7.89 32.06
C LYS A 327 19.00 -6.70 31.26
N TRP A 328 17.95 -6.98 30.49
CA TRP A 328 17.28 -6.03 29.60
C TRP A 328 15.76 -6.08 29.77
N ILE A 329 15.15 -4.90 29.63
CA ILE A 329 13.71 -4.68 29.46
C ILE A 329 13.55 -3.93 28.14
N GLU A 330 12.98 -4.59 27.14
CA GLU A 330 12.70 -4.02 25.81
C GLU A 330 11.21 -3.74 25.64
N LEU A 331 10.84 -2.97 24.61
CA LEU A 331 9.44 -2.75 24.23
C LEU A 331 9.03 -3.69 23.08
N ASP A 332 7.74 -3.77 22.82
CA ASP A 332 7.18 -4.38 21.61
C ASP A 332 7.13 -3.37 20.44
N ASP A 333 7.25 -3.86 19.21
CA ASP A 333 7.20 -3.02 18.00
C ASP A 333 5.87 -2.25 17.86
N GLY A 334 4.80 -2.77 18.48
CA GLY A 334 3.49 -2.12 18.59
C GLY A 334 3.27 -1.38 19.92
N PHE A 335 4.31 -0.95 20.63
CA PHE A 335 4.16 -0.21 21.88
C PHE A 335 3.51 1.17 21.67
N TYR A 336 2.42 1.41 22.39
CA TYR A 336 1.76 2.72 22.54
C TYR A 336 0.98 2.74 23.86
N ASP A 337 0.39 3.88 24.24
CA ASP A 337 -0.15 4.12 25.58
C ASP A 337 -1.18 3.07 26.07
N SER A 338 -1.98 2.49 25.17
CA SER A 338 -2.97 1.44 25.50
C SER A 338 -2.44 0.01 25.30
N ASN A 339 -1.18 -0.15 24.91
CA ASN A 339 -0.56 -1.42 24.54
C ASN A 339 0.88 -1.50 25.10
N GLN A 340 1.02 -1.29 26.41
CA GLN A 340 2.31 -1.13 27.09
C GLN A 340 2.97 -2.50 27.38
N ILE A 341 3.45 -3.15 26.32
CA ILE A 341 4.11 -4.45 26.36
C ILE A 341 5.62 -4.27 26.53
N THR A 342 6.21 -4.97 27.48
CA THR A 342 7.67 -5.08 27.64
C THR A 342 8.13 -6.53 27.64
N TYR A 343 9.34 -6.77 27.15
CA TYR A 343 10.01 -8.07 27.20
C TYR A 343 11.18 -7.99 28.19
N ARG A 344 11.19 -8.82 29.24
CA ARG A 344 12.27 -8.88 30.25
C ARG A 344 13.08 -10.16 30.09
N GLY A 345 14.40 -10.04 30.05
CA GLY A 345 15.31 -11.18 29.93
C GLY A 345 16.77 -10.75 29.95
N GLU A 346 17.65 -11.55 29.34
CA GLU A 346 19.10 -11.32 29.38
C GLU A 346 19.74 -11.40 27.99
N TYR A 347 20.77 -10.58 27.79
CA TYR A 347 21.60 -10.51 26.60
C TYR A 347 23.04 -10.94 26.92
N LYS A 348 23.64 -11.73 26.03
CA LYS A 348 25.09 -11.98 25.99
C LYS A 348 25.58 -11.77 24.57
N ASN A 349 26.53 -10.85 24.39
CA ASN A 349 27.09 -10.47 23.10
C ASN A 349 26.02 -10.13 22.02
N SER A 350 25.02 -9.31 22.38
CA SER A 350 23.85 -8.99 21.54
C SER A 350 22.97 -10.18 21.11
N ILE A 351 23.17 -11.38 21.66
CA ILE A 351 22.28 -12.54 21.51
C ILE A 351 21.35 -12.60 22.73
N LYS A 352 20.04 -12.77 22.51
CA LYS A 352 19.05 -13.00 23.58
C LYS A 352 19.26 -14.40 24.16
N ILE A 353 19.54 -14.48 25.46
CA ILE A 353 19.75 -15.74 26.18
C ILE A 353 18.69 -15.95 27.27
N GLY A 354 18.56 -17.20 27.74
CA GLY A 354 17.65 -17.59 28.81
C GLY A 354 16.16 -17.46 28.46
N LYS A 355 15.33 -17.49 29.50
CA LYS A 355 13.89 -17.25 29.38
C LYS A 355 13.63 -15.74 29.29
N TRP A 356 12.87 -15.34 28.28
CA TRP A 356 12.33 -13.98 28.16
C TRP A 356 10.86 -13.97 28.53
N ASP A 357 10.54 -13.26 29.60
CA ASP A 357 9.19 -12.99 30.10
C ASP A 357 8.57 -11.81 29.36
N ILE A 358 7.25 -11.80 29.20
CA ILE A 358 6.51 -10.70 28.58
C ILE A 358 5.61 -10.08 29.63
N ILE A 359 5.56 -8.75 29.72
CA ILE A 359 4.85 -8.04 30.77
C ILE A 359 4.02 -6.93 30.14
N PHE A 360 2.71 -6.97 30.37
CA PHE A 360 1.77 -5.94 29.92
C PHE A 360 1.40 -5.08 31.11
N ARG A 361 1.52 -3.77 30.95
CA ARG A 361 0.97 -2.81 31.89
C ARG A 361 -0.40 -2.35 31.40
N ASP A 362 -1.45 -2.71 32.15
CA ASP A 362 -2.77 -2.11 31.91
C ASP A 362 -2.70 -0.63 32.29
N SER A 363 -2.95 0.27 31.34
CA SER A 363 -2.90 1.72 31.53
C SER A 363 -3.90 2.24 32.56
N ASN A 364 -4.99 1.50 32.80
CA ASN A 364 -6.07 1.89 33.70
C ASN A 364 -5.78 1.52 35.16
N VAL A 365 -5.04 0.42 35.39
CA VAL A 365 -4.71 -0.09 36.74
C VAL A 365 -3.25 0.14 37.12
N ASN A 366 -2.38 0.50 36.16
CA ASN A 366 -0.94 0.76 36.35
C ASN A 366 -0.19 -0.43 37.01
N GLN A 367 -0.69 -1.65 36.82
CA GLN A 367 -0.10 -2.90 37.31
C GLN A 367 0.63 -3.67 36.19
N ASP A 368 1.79 -4.23 36.51
CA ASP A 368 2.58 -5.08 35.62
C ASP A 368 2.05 -6.52 35.68
N ILE A 369 1.28 -6.94 34.67
CA ILE A 369 0.83 -8.33 34.53
C ILE A 369 1.96 -9.12 33.86
N GLN A 370 2.61 -10.03 34.60
CA GLN A 370 3.53 -10.99 34.00
C GLN A 370 2.75 -12.01 33.17
N MET A 371 2.89 -11.89 31.86
CA MET A 371 2.26 -12.77 30.89
C MET A 371 3.21 -13.90 30.53
N GLN A 372 2.69 -15.12 30.57
CA GLN A 372 3.20 -16.16 29.68
C GLN A 372 3.10 -15.65 28.22
N LYS A 373 3.87 -16.22 27.27
CA LYS A 373 3.96 -15.80 25.83
C LYS A 373 2.66 -15.96 25.00
N ILE A 374 1.54 -15.96 25.69
CA ILE A 374 0.30 -16.67 25.46
C ILE A 374 -0.80 -15.63 25.69
N LEU A 375 -1.07 -15.35 26.98
CA LEU A 375 -1.85 -14.22 27.49
C LEU A 375 -1.48 -12.91 26.78
N PHE A 376 -0.18 -12.72 26.51
CA PHE A 376 0.35 -11.64 25.68
C PHE A 376 -0.41 -11.42 24.37
N GLN A 377 -0.43 -12.44 23.52
CA GLN A 377 -0.95 -12.31 22.17
C GLN A 377 -2.49 -12.36 22.16
N ILE A 378 -3.11 -12.94 23.20
CA ILE A 378 -4.54 -12.76 23.47
C ILE A 378 -4.82 -11.28 23.72
N ILE A 379 -4.06 -10.61 24.61
CA ILE A 379 -4.25 -9.19 24.97
C ILE A 379 -3.89 -8.24 23.81
N LYS A 380 -2.73 -8.40 23.15
CA LYS A 380 -2.33 -7.59 21.97
C LYS A 380 -3.36 -7.66 20.84
N SER A 381 -4.11 -8.75 20.77
CA SER A 381 -5.24 -8.93 19.86
C SER A 381 -6.55 -8.35 20.38
N ALA A 382 -6.86 -8.61 21.65
CA ALA A 382 -8.08 -8.17 22.30
C ALA A 382 -8.13 -6.64 22.46
N VAL A 383 -7.00 -5.95 22.68
CA VAL A 383 -6.93 -4.48 22.77
C VAL A 383 -7.42 -3.78 21.50
N VAL A 384 -7.22 -4.39 20.32
CA VAL A 384 -7.76 -3.88 19.04
C VAL A 384 -9.28 -4.05 18.95
N VAL A 385 -9.85 -5.02 19.66
CA VAL A 385 -11.30 -5.31 19.71
C VAL A 385 -11.99 -4.58 20.88
N PHE A 386 -11.29 -4.37 22.00
CA PHE A 386 -11.79 -3.81 23.26
C PHE A 386 -12.21 -2.34 23.13
N MET A 387 -11.75 -1.63 22.09
CA MET A 387 -12.23 -0.28 21.78
C MET A 387 -13.70 -0.24 21.31
N MET A 388 -14.44 -1.36 21.30
CA MET A 388 -15.85 -1.41 20.92
C MET A 388 -16.84 -2.09 21.88
N SER A 389 -16.44 -2.86 22.92
CA SER A 389 -17.45 -3.39 23.88
C SER A 389 -16.96 -3.92 25.24
N ASN A 390 -17.58 -3.36 26.30
CA ASN A 390 -17.97 -3.89 27.62
C ASN A 390 -16.95 -4.62 28.57
N HIS A 391 -17.33 -4.74 29.85
CA HIS A 391 -16.41 -4.87 30.99
C HIS A 391 -16.10 -6.33 31.43
N GLN A 392 -16.98 -7.29 31.14
CA GLN A 392 -17.16 -8.48 31.98
C GLN A 392 -16.17 -9.64 31.79
N ILE A 393 -15.32 -9.60 30.75
CA ILE A 393 -14.43 -10.71 30.34
C ILE A 393 -13.15 -10.83 31.22
N ARG A 394 -12.90 -9.90 32.14
CA ARG A 394 -11.60 -9.72 32.83
C ARG A 394 -11.13 -10.84 33.79
N LYS A 395 -11.88 -11.92 34.02
CA LYS A 395 -11.67 -12.79 35.19
C LYS A 395 -10.82 -14.06 34.97
N GLU A 396 -10.75 -14.62 33.75
CA GLU A 396 -10.32 -16.02 33.56
C GLU A 396 -9.28 -16.27 32.44
N LEU A 397 -8.09 -15.67 32.53
CA LEU A 397 -6.99 -15.99 31.59
C LEU A 397 -5.66 -16.31 32.30
N LYS A 398 -5.49 -17.57 32.69
CA LYS A 398 -4.20 -18.23 33.01
C LYS A 398 -4.02 -19.41 32.03
N GLN A 399 -2.78 -19.72 31.59
CA GLN A 399 -2.42 -20.77 30.61
C GLN A 399 -2.73 -20.48 29.12
N GLY A 400 -2.47 -21.44 28.22
CA GLY A 400 -2.74 -21.41 26.76
C GLY A 400 -1.51 -21.83 25.91
N ALA A 401 -1.28 -21.20 24.74
CA ALA A 401 0.00 -21.25 24.00
C ALA A 401 0.26 -20.02 23.07
N GLY A 402 1.35 -19.97 22.29
CA GLY A 402 1.75 -18.79 21.46
C GLY A 402 0.92 -18.62 20.17
N LEU A 403 0.89 -17.45 19.49
CA LEU A 403 -0.32 -17.05 18.74
C LEU A 403 -0.14 -16.23 17.45
N ARG A 404 -1.17 -16.25 16.57
CA ARG A 404 -1.38 -15.39 15.38
C ARG A 404 -2.89 -15.04 15.28
N LEU A 405 -3.24 -13.77 15.02
CA LEU A 405 -4.64 -13.31 14.96
C LEU A 405 -5.04 -12.65 13.63
N VAL A 406 -6.23 -13.01 13.18
CA VAL A 406 -6.99 -12.45 12.05
C VAL A 406 -8.41 -12.15 12.56
N MET A 407 -9.07 -11.10 12.08
CA MET A 407 -10.26 -10.53 12.75
C MET A 407 -11.35 -11.57 13.04
N GLY A 408 -11.79 -11.61 14.31
CA GLY A 408 -12.85 -12.48 14.82
C GLY A 408 -12.38 -13.78 15.49
N PHE A 409 -11.13 -14.22 15.31
CA PHE A 409 -10.67 -15.51 15.83
C PHE A 409 -9.15 -15.59 16.05
N MET A 410 -8.74 -16.67 16.70
CA MET A 410 -7.44 -16.79 17.33
C MET A 410 -6.80 -18.16 17.01
N ILE A 411 -5.58 -18.18 16.46
CA ILE A 411 -4.81 -19.42 16.23
C ILE A 411 -3.63 -19.48 17.17
N THR A 412 -3.48 -20.62 17.84
CA THR A 412 -2.62 -20.86 19.00
C THR A 412 -1.73 -22.09 18.76
N TYR A 413 -0.46 -22.05 19.16
CA TYR A 413 0.59 -23.02 18.85
C TYR A 413 1.33 -23.40 20.14
N LYS A 414 1.23 -24.68 20.55
CA LYS A 414 1.76 -25.24 21.79
C LYS A 414 2.85 -26.27 21.49
N GLY A 415 4.06 -26.03 21.96
CA GLY A 415 5.19 -26.95 21.79
C GLY A 415 6.45 -26.41 22.45
N GLU A 416 7.53 -27.15 22.32
CA GLU A 416 8.77 -26.91 23.06
C GLU A 416 9.78 -26.03 22.31
N TYR A 417 10.64 -25.37 23.09
CA TYR A 417 11.73 -24.54 22.63
C TYR A 417 13.05 -24.97 23.26
N GLN A 418 14.06 -25.20 22.43
CA GLN A 418 15.45 -25.43 22.84
C GLN A 418 16.32 -24.35 22.21
N ASN A 419 17.16 -23.68 23.00
CA ASN A 419 18.05 -22.59 22.54
C ASN A 419 17.32 -21.51 21.71
N GLY A 420 16.08 -21.18 22.08
CA GLY A 420 15.21 -20.20 21.40
C GLY A 420 14.52 -20.71 20.13
N LYS A 421 14.80 -21.93 19.69
CA LYS A 421 14.33 -22.55 18.44
C LYS A 421 13.32 -23.66 18.71
N LYS A 422 12.41 -23.91 17.76
CA LYS A 422 11.30 -24.87 17.96
C LYS A 422 11.81 -26.31 17.90
N VAL A 423 11.36 -27.16 18.81
CA VAL A 423 11.68 -28.59 18.86
C VAL A 423 10.47 -29.44 19.21
N GLY A 424 10.55 -30.73 18.91
CA GLY A 424 9.58 -31.73 19.35
C GLY A 424 8.20 -31.53 18.71
N ARG A 425 7.17 -32.05 19.40
CA ARG A 425 5.78 -31.92 18.97
C ARG A 425 5.25 -30.50 19.19
N TRP A 426 4.53 -30.00 18.19
CA TRP A 426 3.86 -28.72 18.18
C TRP A 426 2.39 -28.88 17.79
N ASP A 427 1.49 -28.69 18.75
CA ASP A 427 0.04 -28.72 18.58
C ASP A 427 -0.52 -27.33 18.22
N ILE A 428 -1.63 -27.30 17.46
CA ILE A 428 -2.31 -26.09 16.97
C ILE A 428 -3.76 -26.11 17.42
N TYR A 429 -4.21 -24.98 17.98
CA TYR A 429 -5.57 -24.75 18.46
C TYR A 429 -6.16 -23.51 17.81
N PHE A 430 -7.48 -23.50 17.70
CA PHE A 430 -8.31 -22.38 17.27
C PHE A 430 -9.23 -21.98 18.43
N LYS A 431 -9.45 -20.69 18.64
CA LYS A 431 -10.55 -20.17 19.46
C LYS A 431 -11.29 -19.10 18.65
N ASP A 432 -12.60 -19.27 18.50
CA ASP A 432 -13.46 -18.18 18.04
C ASP A 432 -13.62 -17.18 19.19
N LEU A 433 -13.62 -15.87 18.93
CA LEU A 433 -13.78 -14.91 20.02
C LEU A 433 -15.20 -14.93 20.63
N CYS A 434 -16.16 -15.61 19.97
CA CYS A 434 -17.49 -15.88 20.49
C CYS A 434 -17.64 -17.26 21.18
N MET A 435 -16.56 -18.02 21.39
CA MET A 435 -16.61 -19.33 22.07
C MET A 435 -15.47 -19.49 23.07
N ASP A 436 -15.75 -19.93 24.31
CA ASP A 436 -14.70 -19.96 25.33
C ASP A 436 -13.63 -21.05 25.16
N ASN A 437 -13.94 -22.11 24.42
CA ASN A 437 -13.08 -23.28 24.29
C ASN A 437 -12.00 -23.14 23.20
N ASN A 438 -10.78 -23.59 23.50
CA ASN A 438 -9.74 -23.83 22.50
C ASN A 438 -9.98 -25.19 21.82
N ILE A 439 -10.28 -25.17 20.52
CA ILE A 439 -10.52 -26.35 19.68
C ILE A 439 -9.20 -26.79 19.04
N TYR A 440 -8.86 -28.07 19.13
CA TYR A 440 -7.65 -28.61 18.50
C TYR A 440 -7.82 -28.73 16.98
N ILE A 441 -6.99 -28.02 16.21
CA ILE A 441 -7.07 -27.95 14.73
C ILE A 441 -5.80 -28.43 14.01
N GLY A 442 -4.81 -28.99 14.71
CA GLY A 442 -3.67 -29.63 14.06
C GLY A 442 -2.40 -29.72 14.89
N GLY A 443 -1.29 -29.99 14.21
CA GLY A 443 0.04 -30.10 14.79
C GLY A 443 0.99 -30.93 13.94
N GLY A 444 2.25 -31.01 14.37
CA GLY A 444 3.31 -31.81 13.77
C GLY A 444 4.63 -31.60 14.52
N SER A 445 5.76 -32.07 13.97
CA SER A 445 7.06 -32.01 14.67
C SER A 445 8.05 -31.02 14.06
N PHE A 446 8.86 -30.39 14.92
CA PHE A 446 10.04 -29.59 14.56
C PHE A 446 11.34 -30.29 14.99
N GLU A 447 12.39 -30.12 14.18
CA GLU A 447 13.74 -30.64 14.40
C GLU A 447 14.77 -29.54 14.12
N ILE A 448 15.89 -29.52 14.86
CA ILE A 448 17.00 -28.58 14.65
C ILE A 448 18.02 -29.21 13.69
N GLN A 449 18.32 -28.56 12.57
CA GLN A 449 19.44 -28.92 11.70
C GLN A 449 20.79 -28.50 12.31
N SER A 450 21.90 -29.04 11.81
CA SER A 450 23.28 -28.70 12.24
C SER A 450 23.65 -27.23 12.02
N ILE A 451 23.13 -26.60 10.95
CA ILE A 451 23.22 -25.15 10.68
C ILE A 451 22.44 -24.34 11.75
N GLY A 452 21.57 -25.02 12.49
CA GLY A 452 20.94 -24.56 13.71
C GLY A 452 19.44 -24.30 13.57
N ASP A 453 18.88 -24.18 12.37
CA ASP A 453 17.48 -23.74 12.23
C ASP A 453 16.45 -24.87 12.44
N SER A 454 15.30 -24.49 12.99
CA SER A 454 14.21 -25.42 13.32
C SER A 454 13.30 -25.64 12.11
N ILE A 455 13.45 -26.79 11.45
CA ILE A 455 12.65 -27.21 10.30
C ILE A 455 11.43 -28.04 10.73
N LYS A 456 10.40 -28.08 9.89
CA LYS A 456 9.28 -29.03 10.04
C LYS A 456 9.69 -30.42 9.52
N ARG A 457 9.27 -31.48 10.22
CA ARG A 457 9.45 -32.88 9.80
C ARG A 457 8.25 -33.76 10.18
N GLY A 458 8.05 -34.84 9.44
CA GLY A 458 7.02 -35.85 9.66
C GLY A 458 5.62 -35.36 9.27
N LYS A 459 4.59 -36.04 9.79
CA LYS A 459 3.19 -35.69 9.53
C LYS A 459 2.83 -34.34 10.18
N TRP A 460 2.11 -33.52 9.43
CA TRP A 460 1.61 -32.21 9.83
C TRP A 460 0.13 -32.04 9.46
N GLN A 461 -0.65 -31.50 10.39
CA GLN A 461 -1.96 -30.90 10.17
C GLN A 461 -1.85 -29.40 10.48
N GLU A 462 -2.20 -28.51 9.56
CA GLU A 462 -2.00 -27.06 9.71
C GLU A 462 -3.06 -26.20 9.02
N PRO A 463 -3.35 -24.98 9.52
CA PRO A 463 -4.25 -24.05 8.84
C PRO A 463 -3.63 -23.47 7.56
N ASP A 464 -4.43 -23.35 6.51
CA ASP A 464 -4.10 -22.63 5.26
C ASP A 464 -4.04 -21.11 5.52
N ASP A 465 -3.33 -20.33 4.69
CA ASP A 465 -3.36 -18.86 4.80
C ASP A 465 -4.75 -18.25 4.50
N LYS A 466 -5.67 -19.03 3.92
CA LYS A 466 -7.09 -18.68 3.72
C LYS A 466 -7.97 -19.03 4.92
N PHE A 467 -7.42 -19.60 5.99
CA PHE A 467 -8.17 -19.92 7.20
C PHE A 467 -8.83 -18.66 7.79
N ARG A 468 -10.15 -18.71 7.96
CA ARG A 468 -10.99 -17.68 8.62
C ARG A 468 -11.96 -18.37 9.57
N SER A 469 -12.52 -17.66 10.56
CA SER A 469 -13.57 -18.20 11.45
C SER A 469 -14.70 -18.91 10.69
N GLN A 470 -15.16 -18.30 9.59
CA GLN A 470 -16.21 -18.81 8.69
C GLN A 470 -15.69 -19.78 7.59
N SER A 471 -14.39 -20.10 7.54
CA SER A 471 -13.77 -20.89 6.45
C SER A 471 -12.50 -21.57 6.97
N GLN A 472 -12.68 -22.67 7.68
CA GLN A 472 -11.59 -23.32 8.43
C GLN A 472 -10.91 -24.36 7.57
N ILE A 473 -9.93 -23.87 6.80
CA ILE A 473 -9.23 -24.65 5.79
C ILE A 473 -7.96 -25.24 6.41
N ILE A 474 -7.90 -26.55 6.48
CA ILE A 474 -6.82 -27.30 7.14
C ILE A 474 -6.15 -28.19 6.11
N GLN A 475 -4.83 -28.07 5.97
CA GLN A 475 -4.01 -28.96 5.16
C GLN A 475 -3.44 -30.09 6.04
N ILE A 476 -3.44 -31.33 5.54
CA ILE A 476 -2.83 -32.50 6.20
C ILE A 476 -1.86 -33.17 5.21
N GLY A 477 -0.63 -33.44 5.63
CA GLY A 477 0.35 -34.14 4.80
C GLY A 477 1.67 -34.35 5.53
N GLU A 478 2.77 -34.48 4.79
CA GLU A 478 4.10 -34.73 5.35
C GLU A 478 5.13 -33.66 4.97
N TYR A 479 6.03 -33.38 5.92
CA TYR A 479 7.19 -32.52 5.76
C TYR A 479 8.49 -33.35 5.86
N LYS A 480 9.43 -33.09 4.95
CA LYS A 480 10.81 -33.59 4.98
C LYS A 480 11.73 -32.40 4.76
N ASP A 481 12.78 -32.27 5.57
CA ASP A 481 13.78 -31.19 5.48
C ASP A 481 13.19 -29.77 5.46
N GLY A 482 12.05 -29.57 6.14
CA GLY A 482 11.32 -28.29 6.16
C GLY A 482 10.39 -28.06 4.96
N GLN A 483 10.35 -28.96 3.97
CA GLN A 483 9.59 -28.85 2.74
C GLN A 483 8.46 -29.88 2.62
N LYS A 484 7.39 -29.55 1.87
CA LYS A 484 6.23 -30.42 1.70
C LYS A 484 6.54 -31.58 0.76
N VAL A 485 6.21 -32.80 1.17
CA VAL A 485 6.39 -34.05 0.40
C VAL A 485 5.17 -34.97 0.52
N GLY A 486 5.05 -35.94 -0.39
CA GLY A 486 4.04 -36.98 -0.34
C GLY A 486 2.63 -36.46 -0.65
N LEU A 487 1.61 -37.21 -0.22
CA LEU A 487 0.21 -36.82 -0.35
C LEU A 487 -0.13 -35.71 0.65
N TRP A 488 -0.67 -34.62 0.15
CA TRP A 488 -1.26 -33.54 0.94
C TRP A 488 -2.76 -33.43 0.65
N GLN A 489 -3.59 -33.54 1.67
CA GLN A 489 -5.05 -33.37 1.61
C GLN A 489 -5.43 -31.98 2.13
N ILE A 490 -6.50 -31.39 1.59
CA ILE A 490 -7.07 -30.13 2.07
C ILE A 490 -8.50 -30.38 2.53
N TYR A 491 -8.78 -30.07 3.79
CA TYR A 491 -10.06 -30.23 4.46
C TYR A 491 -10.69 -28.87 4.78
N GLN A 492 -12.02 -28.84 4.81
CA GLN A 492 -12.82 -27.79 5.39
C GLN A 492 -13.50 -28.35 6.64
N GLU A 493 -13.29 -27.71 7.79
CA GLU A 493 -13.88 -28.09 9.07
C GLU A 493 -15.08 -27.17 9.40
N ASN A 494 -16.25 -27.77 9.64
CA ASN A 494 -17.40 -27.05 10.16
C ASN A 494 -17.48 -27.26 11.67
N ILE A 495 -17.00 -26.29 12.46
CA ILE A 495 -16.96 -26.36 13.94
C ILE A 495 -18.31 -26.77 14.54
N PHE A 496 -19.41 -26.17 14.08
CA PHE A 496 -20.75 -26.40 14.63
C PHE A 496 -21.24 -27.85 14.45
N GLN A 497 -20.57 -28.65 13.62
CA GLN A 497 -20.88 -30.05 13.38
C GLN A 497 -19.69 -30.99 13.68
N GLN A 498 -18.51 -30.44 13.98
CA GLN A 498 -17.21 -31.16 14.06
C GLN A 498 -16.93 -32.09 12.86
N LYS A 499 -17.46 -31.74 11.67
CA LYS A 499 -17.31 -32.52 10.44
C LYS A 499 -16.26 -31.91 9.52
N ARG A 500 -15.32 -32.75 9.08
CA ARG A 500 -14.32 -32.42 8.05
C ARG A 500 -14.77 -32.95 6.69
N LYS A 501 -14.88 -32.07 5.69
CA LYS A 501 -15.05 -32.43 4.27
C LYS A 501 -13.70 -32.27 3.58
N GLN A 502 -13.18 -33.32 2.92
CA GLN A 502 -12.03 -33.11 2.04
C GLN A 502 -12.51 -32.30 0.82
N ILE A 503 -11.88 -31.14 0.58
CA ILE A 503 -12.21 -30.22 -0.51
C ILE A 503 -11.07 -30.05 -1.51
N GLY A 504 -9.87 -30.55 -1.20
CA GLY A 504 -8.77 -30.60 -2.17
C GLY A 504 -7.55 -31.40 -1.73
N GLY A 505 -6.40 -31.10 -2.35
CA GLY A 505 -5.13 -31.80 -2.12
C GLY A 505 -4.45 -32.28 -3.41
N GLY A 506 -3.36 -33.02 -3.27
CA GLY A 506 -2.56 -33.62 -4.35
C GLY A 506 -1.18 -34.06 -3.86
N ILE A 507 -0.26 -34.39 -4.76
CA ILE A 507 1.07 -34.93 -4.42
C ILE A 507 2.18 -33.88 -4.58
N TYR A 508 3.07 -33.82 -3.59
CA TYR A 508 4.36 -33.14 -3.65
C TYR A 508 5.51 -34.16 -3.79
N ILE A 509 6.56 -33.80 -4.53
CA ILE A 509 7.81 -34.59 -4.60
C ILE A 509 9.03 -33.80 -4.14
N ASP A 510 9.99 -34.57 -3.65
CA ASP A 510 11.40 -34.21 -3.50
C ASP A 510 12.15 -34.79 -4.71
N LYS A 511 12.73 -33.95 -5.57
CA LYS A 511 13.52 -34.38 -6.72
C LYS A 511 14.71 -33.46 -6.92
N ASN A 512 15.91 -34.04 -6.89
CA ASN A 512 17.19 -33.38 -7.20
C ASN A 512 17.44 -32.08 -6.40
N GLY A 513 17.00 -32.03 -5.14
CA GLY A 513 17.09 -30.83 -4.29
C GLY A 513 16.03 -29.75 -4.55
N CYS A 514 15.27 -29.85 -5.64
CA CYS A 514 14.11 -28.99 -5.91
C CYS A 514 12.89 -29.52 -5.13
N GLN A 515 12.90 -29.29 -3.81
CA GLN A 515 11.88 -29.74 -2.87
C GLN A 515 10.59 -28.92 -2.94
N GLY A 516 9.45 -29.50 -2.50
CA GLY A 516 8.16 -28.79 -2.46
C GLY A 516 7.46 -28.65 -3.82
N ILE A 517 7.81 -29.46 -4.81
CA ILE A 517 7.25 -29.39 -6.16
C ILE A 517 5.94 -30.19 -6.26
N LYS A 518 4.85 -29.54 -6.69
CA LYS A 518 3.56 -30.20 -7.01
C LYS A 518 3.67 -31.06 -8.28
N ILE A 519 3.11 -32.27 -8.23
CA ILE A 519 2.92 -33.16 -9.39
C ILE A 519 1.59 -33.93 -9.31
N GLY A 520 1.20 -34.54 -10.42
CA GLY A 520 0.06 -35.45 -10.50
C GLY A 520 -1.27 -34.71 -10.43
N LEU A 521 -2.34 -35.44 -10.09
CA LEU A 521 -3.67 -34.84 -9.89
C LEU A 521 -3.66 -33.96 -8.64
N TRP A 522 -4.21 -32.76 -8.78
CA TRP A 522 -4.36 -31.75 -7.73
C TRP A 522 -5.75 -31.15 -7.75
N ILE A 523 -6.18 -30.67 -6.58
CA ILE A 523 -7.32 -29.80 -6.36
C ILE A 523 -6.82 -28.63 -5.49
N ASP A 524 -6.62 -27.48 -6.13
CA ASP A 524 -6.31 -26.21 -5.46
C ASP A 524 -7.58 -25.50 -4.99
N LEU A 525 -7.44 -24.58 -4.04
CA LEU A 525 -8.49 -23.61 -3.70
C LEU A 525 -8.19 -22.25 -4.35
N SER A 526 -9.22 -21.49 -4.72
CA SER A 526 -9.10 -20.10 -5.16
C SER A 526 -8.33 -19.22 -4.16
N ARG A 527 -7.78 -18.08 -4.60
CA ARG A 527 -7.13 -17.12 -3.70
C ARG A 527 -8.14 -16.62 -2.65
N ASP A 528 -9.32 -16.29 -3.12
CA ASP A 528 -10.41 -15.70 -2.35
C ASP A 528 -11.40 -16.78 -1.86
N PHE A 529 -10.90 -17.97 -1.53
CA PHE A 529 -11.72 -19.04 -0.97
C PHE A 529 -12.28 -18.61 0.39
N TRP A 530 -13.61 -18.56 0.47
CA TRP A 530 -14.36 -18.21 1.67
C TRP A 530 -15.76 -18.80 1.58
N LYS A 531 -16.52 -18.72 2.67
CA LYS A 531 -17.87 -19.29 2.83
C LYS A 531 -18.76 -19.15 1.59
N TYR A 532 -18.90 -17.93 1.05
CA TYR A 532 -19.77 -17.63 -0.10
C TYR A 532 -19.04 -17.64 -1.47
N GLY A 533 -17.83 -18.17 -1.54
CA GLY A 533 -16.95 -18.20 -2.72
C GLY A 533 -16.04 -19.41 -2.74
N GLN A 534 -16.59 -20.60 -2.45
CA GLN A 534 -15.84 -21.85 -2.36
C GLN A 534 -15.52 -22.42 -3.74
N ILE A 535 -14.47 -21.89 -4.37
CA ILE A 535 -14.05 -22.27 -5.72
C ILE A 535 -12.80 -23.15 -5.61
N THR A 536 -12.84 -24.33 -6.23
CA THR A 536 -11.67 -25.21 -6.36
C THR A 536 -11.27 -25.37 -7.81
N PHE A 537 -9.98 -25.64 -8.06
CA PHE A 537 -9.42 -25.89 -9.38
C PHE A 537 -8.81 -27.29 -9.39
N GLN A 538 -9.37 -28.21 -10.18
CA GLN A 538 -8.93 -29.60 -10.28
C GLN A 538 -8.18 -29.82 -11.60
N GLY A 539 -7.02 -30.46 -11.59
CA GLY A 539 -6.26 -30.77 -12.81
C GLY A 539 -4.87 -31.31 -12.51
N VAL A 540 -4.02 -31.41 -13.52
CA VAL A 540 -2.70 -32.06 -13.39
C VAL A 540 -1.58 -31.04 -13.26
N TYR A 541 -0.65 -31.29 -12.34
CA TYR A 541 0.64 -30.62 -12.24
C TYR A 541 1.77 -31.50 -12.78
N ARG A 542 2.74 -30.88 -13.46
CA ARG A 542 4.02 -31.46 -13.88
C ARG A 542 5.12 -30.45 -13.53
N ASN A 543 6.11 -30.85 -12.73
CA ASN A 543 7.20 -29.97 -12.27
C ASN A 543 6.72 -28.62 -11.67
N GLY A 544 5.66 -28.63 -10.84
CA GLY A 544 5.11 -27.42 -10.20
C GLY A 544 4.32 -26.49 -11.14
N LYS A 545 4.14 -26.93 -12.39
CA LYS A 545 3.60 -26.22 -13.55
C LYS A 545 2.27 -26.89 -13.98
N LYS A 546 1.23 -26.13 -14.32
CA LYS A 546 -0.13 -26.67 -14.57
C LYS A 546 -0.28 -27.21 -16.00
N VAL A 547 -0.52 -28.50 -16.18
CA VAL A 547 -0.60 -29.15 -17.50
C VAL A 547 -1.99 -29.72 -17.82
N GLY A 548 -2.30 -29.84 -19.11
CA GLY A 548 -3.51 -30.48 -19.60
C GLY A 548 -4.81 -29.82 -19.15
N LYS A 549 -5.88 -30.62 -19.05
CA LYS A 549 -7.22 -30.15 -18.65
C LYS A 549 -7.26 -29.78 -17.16
N TRP A 550 -7.86 -28.62 -16.89
CA TRP A 550 -8.19 -28.14 -15.55
C TRP A 550 -9.67 -27.76 -15.50
N ASP A 551 -10.36 -28.17 -14.44
CA ASP A 551 -11.78 -27.92 -14.18
C ASP A 551 -11.96 -27.01 -12.96
N ASN A 552 -12.82 -26.00 -13.08
CA ASN A 552 -13.16 -25.09 -11.98
C ASN A 552 -14.48 -25.53 -11.36
N ASN A 553 -14.47 -25.93 -10.10
CA ASN A 553 -15.65 -26.35 -9.35
C ASN A 553 -16.06 -25.27 -8.34
N PHE A 554 -17.36 -25.13 -8.09
CA PHE A 554 -17.91 -24.32 -7.01
C PHE A 554 -18.72 -25.20 -6.07
N ILE A 555 -18.38 -25.14 -4.78
CA ILE A 555 -19.11 -25.81 -3.72
C ILE A 555 -20.22 -24.88 -3.27
N ASP A 556 -21.47 -25.31 -3.43
CA ASP A 556 -22.64 -24.60 -2.93
C ASP A 556 -22.85 -24.95 -1.46
N ASP A 557 -22.62 -23.98 -0.58
CA ASP A 557 -22.64 -24.15 0.89
C ASP A 557 -24.03 -24.53 1.43
N PHE A 558 -25.11 -24.26 0.69
CA PHE A 558 -26.48 -24.59 1.11
C PHE A 558 -26.87 -26.02 0.73
N ASN A 559 -26.44 -26.49 -0.44
CA ASN A 559 -26.78 -27.83 -0.96
C ASN A 559 -25.64 -28.85 -0.79
N MET A 560 -24.46 -28.41 -0.36
CA MET A 560 -23.18 -29.15 -0.30
C MET A 560 -22.69 -29.76 -1.64
N GLN A 561 -23.38 -29.50 -2.74
CA GLN A 561 -23.07 -30.00 -4.08
C GLN A 561 -21.90 -29.26 -4.72
N ASN A 562 -21.06 -30.02 -5.42
CA ASN A 562 -19.97 -29.49 -6.23
C ASN A 562 -20.47 -29.29 -7.68
N TYR A 563 -20.40 -28.07 -8.20
CA TYR A 563 -20.76 -27.75 -9.58
C TYR A 563 -19.54 -27.39 -10.41
N GLN A 564 -19.30 -28.08 -11.53
CA GLN A 564 -18.32 -27.66 -12.52
C GLN A 564 -18.82 -26.35 -13.19
N ILE A 565 -18.20 -25.22 -12.84
CA ILE A 565 -18.57 -23.88 -13.31
C ILE A 565 -17.61 -23.33 -14.38
N GLY A 566 -16.45 -23.96 -14.57
CA GLY A 566 -15.55 -23.62 -15.66
C GLY A 566 -14.37 -24.56 -15.80
N GLY A 567 -13.29 -24.09 -16.44
CA GLY A 567 -12.11 -24.89 -16.75
C GLY A 567 -11.55 -24.58 -18.14
N GLY A 568 -10.65 -25.43 -18.63
CA GLY A 568 -10.03 -25.38 -19.96
C GLY A 568 -8.72 -26.16 -19.99
N SER A 569 -7.91 -26.00 -21.04
CA SER A 569 -6.63 -26.72 -21.18
C SER A 569 -5.42 -25.80 -21.14
N TYR A 570 -4.36 -26.26 -20.48
CA TYR A 570 -3.00 -25.74 -20.64
C TYR A 570 -2.24 -26.56 -21.67
N ASP A 571 -1.34 -25.91 -22.41
CA ASP A 571 -0.39 -26.63 -23.27
C ASP A 571 0.62 -27.44 -22.43
N ASN A 572 1.14 -28.52 -23.02
CA ASN A 572 2.09 -29.45 -22.42
C ASN A 572 3.55 -29.17 -22.82
N GLN A 573 3.80 -28.14 -23.64
CA GLN A 573 5.14 -27.68 -24.01
C GLN A 573 5.95 -27.30 -22.75
N GLN A 574 7.26 -27.60 -22.75
CA GLN A 574 8.00 -27.81 -21.51
C GLN A 574 8.25 -26.52 -20.70
N ASP A 575 8.52 -25.40 -21.38
CA ASP A 575 8.96 -24.17 -20.72
C ASP A 575 7.88 -23.11 -20.54
N ASN A 576 7.13 -22.75 -21.58
CA ASN A 576 6.01 -21.82 -21.48
C ASN A 576 4.68 -22.56 -21.37
N ILE A 577 4.20 -22.73 -20.14
CA ILE A 577 2.86 -23.25 -19.87
C ILE A 577 1.86 -22.11 -19.99
N GLU A 578 1.05 -22.19 -21.02
CA GLU A 578 0.06 -21.18 -21.38
C GLU A 578 -1.32 -21.80 -21.59
N LYS A 579 -2.36 -20.98 -21.46
CA LYS A 579 -3.73 -21.39 -21.74
C LYS A 579 -3.92 -21.54 -23.25
N ASN A 580 -4.55 -22.64 -23.67
CA ASN A 580 -4.81 -22.92 -25.07
C ASN A 580 -6.21 -23.55 -25.27
N GLY A 581 -6.80 -23.36 -26.45
CA GLY A 581 -8.13 -23.84 -26.83
C GLY A 581 -9.28 -23.24 -26.01
N ASN A 582 -10.38 -23.99 -25.93
CA ASN A 582 -11.61 -23.53 -25.27
C ASN A 582 -11.49 -23.44 -23.73
N TRP A 583 -11.93 -22.32 -23.17
CA TRP A 583 -11.92 -22.02 -21.74
C TRP A 583 -13.24 -21.43 -21.24
N ILE A 584 -13.49 -21.66 -19.96
CA ILE A 584 -14.55 -21.04 -19.16
C ILE A 584 -13.89 -20.43 -17.92
N VAL A 585 -13.73 -19.11 -17.95
CA VAL A 585 -13.05 -18.30 -16.93
C VAL A 585 -14.09 -17.66 -16.01
N LEU A 586 -13.78 -17.53 -14.72
CA LEU A 586 -14.65 -16.90 -13.73
C LEU A 586 -14.37 -15.39 -13.65
N CYS A 587 -15.29 -14.58 -13.12
CA CYS A 587 -14.96 -13.20 -12.73
C CYS A 587 -14.15 -13.16 -11.44
N ASP A 588 -13.32 -12.12 -11.27
CA ASP A 588 -12.41 -12.01 -10.12
C ASP A 588 -13.16 -11.90 -8.78
N GLN A 589 -14.40 -11.40 -8.81
CA GLN A 589 -15.33 -11.42 -7.68
C GLN A 589 -16.40 -12.53 -7.81
N PHE A 590 -16.03 -13.74 -8.24
CA PHE A 590 -16.99 -14.85 -8.31
C PHE A 590 -17.41 -15.28 -6.89
N GLN A 591 -18.68 -15.09 -6.58
CA GLN A 591 -19.29 -15.42 -5.30
C GLN A 591 -20.76 -15.82 -5.50
N MET A 592 -21.41 -16.32 -4.46
CA MET A 592 -22.79 -16.84 -4.53
C MET A 592 -23.79 -15.86 -5.18
N CYS A 593 -23.69 -14.55 -4.90
CA CYS A 593 -24.53 -13.51 -5.51
C CYS A 593 -23.99 -12.91 -6.83
N ARG A 594 -22.79 -13.31 -7.27
CA ARG A 594 -22.11 -12.83 -8.50
C ARG A 594 -21.45 -14.00 -9.25
N GLN A 595 -22.26 -14.98 -9.68
CA GLN A 595 -21.77 -16.13 -10.44
C GLN A 595 -21.64 -15.81 -11.94
N ILE A 596 -20.61 -15.05 -12.33
CA ILE A 596 -20.37 -14.64 -13.74
C ILE A 596 -19.22 -15.45 -14.34
N ILE A 597 -19.43 -16.00 -15.53
CA ILE A 597 -18.43 -16.76 -16.29
C ILE A 597 -18.29 -16.23 -17.72
N TYR A 598 -17.08 -16.32 -18.25
CA TYR A 598 -16.71 -15.95 -19.61
C TYR A 598 -16.28 -17.21 -20.36
N LYS A 599 -16.99 -17.59 -21.42
CA LYS A 599 -16.64 -18.72 -22.30
C LYS A 599 -15.99 -18.20 -23.59
N GLY A 600 -14.88 -18.79 -24.02
CA GLY A 600 -14.22 -18.41 -25.27
C GLY A 600 -12.87 -19.11 -25.43
N GLU A 601 -12.10 -18.70 -26.41
CA GLU A 601 -10.85 -19.38 -26.78
C GLU A 601 -9.60 -18.61 -26.32
N TYR A 602 -8.58 -19.35 -25.91
CA TYR A 602 -7.22 -18.88 -25.72
C TYR A 602 -6.29 -19.46 -26.79
N THR A 603 -5.30 -18.69 -27.21
CA THR A 603 -4.14 -19.15 -27.97
C THR A 603 -2.92 -18.48 -27.37
N ASN A 604 -1.89 -19.26 -27.05
CA ASN A 604 -0.64 -18.78 -26.43
C ASN A 604 -0.89 -17.80 -25.26
N GLY A 605 -1.73 -18.24 -24.30
CA GLY A 605 -2.05 -17.48 -23.07
C GLY A 605 -2.95 -16.26 -23.27
N LYS A 606 -3.17 -15.84 -24.52
CA LYS A 606 -3.95 -14.67 -24.93
C LYS A 606 -5.36 -15.05 -25.36
N LYS A 607 -6.34 -14.19 -25.10
CA LYS A 607 -7.74 -14.43 -25.48
C LYS A 607 -7.93 -14.08 -26.95
N VAL A 608 -8.54 -14.98 -27.72
CA VAL A 608 -8.82 -14.80 -29.15
C VAL A 608 -10.29 -15.00 -29.46
N GLY A 609 -10.74 -14.55 -30.63
CA GLY A 609 -12.06 -14.86 -31.18
C GLY A 609 -13.23 -14.42 -30.30
N ARG A 610 -14.34 -15.17 -30.38
CA ARG A 610 -15.61 -14.78 -29.74
C ARG A 610 -15.68 -15.21 -28.28
N TRP A 611 -15.87 -14.25 -27.39
CA TRP A 611 -16.05 -14.50 -25.95
C TRP A 611 -17.48 -14.20 -25.52
N LEU A 612 -18.11 -15.12 -24.79
CA LEU A 612 -19.52 -15.10 -24.37
C LEU A 612 -19.66 -15.03 -22.86
N MET A 613 -20.30 -13.99 -22.36
CA MET A 613 -20.53 -13.80 -20.93
C MET A 613 -21.86 -14.39 -20.50
N HIS A 614 -21.81 -15.24 -19.47
CA HIS A 614 -22.97 -15.89 -18.87
C HIS A 614 -23.02 -15.60 -17.37
N TRP A 615 -24.23 -15.43 -16.85
CA TRP A 615 -24.50 -15.35 -15.42
C TRP A 615 -25.28 -16.60 -15.01
N ARG A 616 -24.87 -17.23 -13.91
CA ARG A 616 -25.53 -18.40 -13.36
C ARG A 616 -26.56 -17.96 -12.32
N TRP A 617 -27.80 -18.41 -12.50
CA TRP A 617 -28.92 -18.13 -11.61
C TRP A 617 -29.77 -19.39 -11.46
N ASN A 618 -30.03 -19.80 -10.22
CA ASN A 618 -30.73 -21.04 -9.86
C ASN A 618 -30.22 -22.24 -10.69
N GLY A 619 -28.90 -22.43 -10.68
CA GLY A 619 -28.16 -23.46 -11.44
C GLY A 619 -28.00 -23.19 -12.95
N LYS A 620 -28.96 -22.51 -13.59
CA LYS A 620 -29.04 -22.28 -15.05
C LYS A 620 -28.12 -21.15 -15.50
N LEU A 621 -27.53 -21.29 -16.70
CA LEU A 621 -26.69 -20.26 -17.32
C LEU A 621 -27.51 -19.36 -18.26
N LYS A 622 -27.65 -18.07 -17.93
CA LYS A 622 -28.23 -17.06 -18.81
C LYS A 622 -27.12 -16.28 -19.50
N LYS A 623 -27.10 -16.23 -20.83
CA LYS A 623 -26.20 -15.35 -21.58
C LYS A 623 -26.58 -13.89 -21.30
N ILE A 624 -25.61 -13.07 -20.92
CA ILE A 624 -25.79 -11.66 -20.55
C ILE A 624 -24.91 -10.68 -21.34
N GLY A 625 -23.87 -11.17 -22.01
CA GLY A 625 -22.98 -10.30 -22.79
C GLY A 625 -21.88 -11.07 -23.51
N GLY A 626 -20.72 -10.44 -23.66
CA GLY A 626 -19.58 -10.93 -24.44
C GLY A 626 -19.18 -9.96 -25.55
N GLY A 627 -18.31 -10.41 -26.44
CA GLY A 627 -17.82 -9.65 -27.60
C GLY A 627 -16.78 -10.46 -28.36
N GLN A 628 -15.81 -9.77 -28.97
CA GLN A 628 -14.75 -10.39 -29.76
C GLN A 628 -13.37 -9.82 -29.39
N TYR A 629 -12.39 -10.71 -29.31
CA TYR A 629 -10.97 -10.36 -29.34
C TYR A 629 -10.44 -10.55 -30.75
N ASP A 630 -9.34 -9.87 -31.05
CA ASP A 630 -8.59 -10.07 -32.28
C ASP A 630 -7.94 -11.47 -32.35
N ASN A 631 -7.52 -11.84 -33.56
CA ASN A 631 -6.84 -13.11 -33.84
C ASN A 631 -5.40 -12.87 -34.37
N LEU A 632 -4.79 -11.71 -34.07
CA LEU A 632 -3.46 -11.39 -34.58
C LEU A 632 -2.41 -12.26 -33.88
N GLN A 633 -1.60 -12.97 -34.69
CA GLN A 633 -0.56 -13.85 -34.18
C GLN A 633 0.48 -13.04 -33.39
N GLY A 634 0.88 -13.54 -32.22
CA GLY A 634 1.79 -12.87 -31.30
C GLY A 634 1.14 -11.75 -30.45
N GLU A 635 0.39 -10.84 -31.05
CA GLU A 635 -0.12 -9.64 -30.34
C GLU A 635 -1.51 -9.79 -29.70
N GLY A 636 -2.29 -10.81 -30.08
CA GLY A 636 -3.70 -10.98 -29.68
C GLY A 636 -4.06 -10.85 -28.19
N GLY A 637 -5.36 -10.63 -27.94
CA GLY A 637 -5.91 -10.26 -26.63
C GLY A 637 -6.52 -8.85 -26.59
N VAL A 638 -6.57 -8.18 -27.75
CA VAL A 638 -7.07 -6.84 -27.97
C VAL A 638 -8.58 -6.91 -28.25
N LYS A 639 -9.41 -6.14 -27.52
CA LYS A 639 -10.86 -6.11 -27.75
C LYS A 639 -11.19 -5.42 -29.08
N VAL A 640 -12.08 -6.02 -29.86
CA VAL A 640 -12.59 -5.48 -31.13
C VAL A 640 -14.10 -5.71 -31.30
N GLY A 641 -14.73 -4.93 -32.17
CA GLY A 641 -16.12 -5.11 -32.58
C GLY A 641 -17.15 -4.75 -31.49
N LYS A 642 -18.36 -5.32 -31.59
CA LYS A 642 -19.46 -5.05 -30.65
C LYS A 642 -19.30 -5.86 -29.37
N TRP A 643 -19.34 -5.18 -28.24
CA TRP A 643 -19.21 -5.76 -26.90
C TRP A 643 -20.44 -5.48 -26.03
N THR A 644 -20.60 -6.31 -24.99
CA THR A 644 -21.50 -6.10 -23.86
C THR A 644 -20.81 -6.62 -22.61
N PHE A 645 -20.48 -5.74 -21.66
CA PHE A 645 -19.80 -6.10 -20.40
C PHE A 645 -20.66 -5.78 -19.17
N VAL A 646 -20.35 -6.40 -18.04
CA VAL A 646 -21.03 -6.18 -16.75
C VAL A 646 -20.35 -5.08 -15.96
N ASP A 647 -21.14 -4.28 -15.26
CA ASP A 647 -20.60 -3.32 -14.29
C ASP A 647 -19.89 -4.03 -13.12
N ASP A 648 -18.97 -3.34 -12.46
CA ASP A 648 -18.31 -3.88 -11.26
C ASP A 648 -19.23 -4.01 -10.06
N LYS A 649 -20.34 -3.28 -10.05
CA LYS A 649 -21.42 -3.40 -9.07
C LYS A 649 -22.36 -4.59 -9.36
N PHE A 650 -22.16 -5.33 -10.46
CA PHE A 650 -23.07 -6.41 -10.88
C PHE A 650 -23.23 -7.48 -9.80
N ASN A 651 -24.47 -7.72 -9.36
CA ASN A 651 -24.85 -8.76 -8.43
C ASN A 651 -26.29 -9.22 -8.69
N SER A 652 -26.81 -10.13 -7.86
CA SER A 652 -28.17 -10.68 -7.97
C SER A 652 -29.27 -9.62 -8.11
N GLY A 653 -29.22 -8.52 -7.35
CA GLY A 653 -30.21 -7.45 -7.41
C GLY A 653 -29.84 -6.31 -8.38
N CYS A 654 -28.55 -6.00 -8.53
CA CYS A 654 -28.09 -4.93 -9.41
C CYS A 654 -27.43 -5.51 -10.68
N GLN A 655 -28.17 -5.62 -11.78
CA GLN A 655 -27.67 -6.23 -13.03
C GLN A 655 -27.47 -5.15 -14.12
N VAL A 656 -26.41 -4.35 -13.97
CA VAL A 656 -26.02 -3.32 -14.96
C VAL A 656 -25.08 -3.93 -16.02
N THR A 657 -25.35 -3.63 -17.30
CA THR A 657 -24.49 -3.98 -18.43
C THR A 657 -24.28 -2.82 -19.39
N HIS A 658 -23.05 -2.64 -19.84
CA HIS A 658 -22.60 -1.61 -20.78
C HIS A 658 -22.38 -2.23 -22.16
N LYS A 659 -22.85 -1.61 -23.26
CA LYS A 659 -22.82 -2.17 -24.62
C LYS A 659 -22.44 -1.12 -25.67
N GLY A 660 -21.42 -1.41 -26.48
CA GLY A 660 -20.94 -0.51 -27.53
C GLY A 660 -19.82 -1.11 -28.38
N GLY A 661 -19.06 -0.26 -29.06
CA GLY A 661 -17.95 -0.65 -29.93
C GLY A 661 -16.58 -0.63 -29.24
N TYR A 662 -15.72 -1.58 -29.59
CA TYR A 662 -14.27 -1.56 -29.32
C TYR A 662 -13.49 -1.55 -30.64
N GLN A 663 -12.41 -0.79 -30.69
CA GLN A 663 -11.42 -0.77 -31.76
C GLN A 663 -10.02 -0.67 -31.13
N ASN A 664 -9.11 -1.56 -31.53
CA ASN A 664 -7.74 -1.65 -31.00
C ASN A 664 -7.68 -1.58 -29.47
N GLY A 665 -8.60 -2.27 -28.78
CA GLY A 665 -8.66 -2.36 -27.32
C GLY A 665 -9.35 -1.18 -26.63
N LYS A 666 -9.63 -0.07 -27.33
CA LYS A 666 -10.27 1.14 -26.81
C LYS A 666 -11.76 1.20 -27.16
N LYS A 667 -12.59 1.77 -26.27
CA LYS A 667 -14.01 2.02 -26.56
C LYS A 667 -14.16 3.09 -27.63
N VAL A 668 -15.09 2.88 -28.56
CA VAL A 668 -15.39 3.81 -29.66
C VAL A 668 -16.90 3.91 -29.92
N GLY A 669 -17.34 5.07 -30.38
CA GLY A 669 -18.72 5.32 -30.81
C GLY A 669 -19.74 5.29 -29.67
N LYS A 670 -20.99 4.94 -29.97
CA LYS A 670 -22.06 4.91 -28.97
C LYS A 670 -21.89 3.75 -27.99
N TRP A 671 -22.03 4.05 -26.71
CA TRP A 671 -22.09 3.10 -25.61
C TRP A 671 -23.39 3.29 -24.82
N ASP A 672 -24.22 2.26 -24.81
CA ASP A 672 -25.50 2.18 -24.11
C ASP A 672 -25.32 1.51 -22.72
N ILE A 673 -26.04 1.99 -21.71
CA ILE A 673 -26.10 1.41 -20.36
C ILE A 673 -27.49 0.81 -20.15
N TYR A 674 -27.54 -0.50 -19.92
CA TYR A 674 -28.76 -1.23 -19.63
C TYR A 674 -28.80 -1.73 -18.17
N TYR A 675 -29.96 -1.65 -17.55
CA TYR A 675 -30.26 -2.24 -16.25
C TYR A 675 -31.23 -3.41 -16.41
N ARG A 676 -31.07 -4.45 -15.58
CA ARG A 676 -31.98 -5.59 -15.51
C ARG A 676 -32.43 -5.86 -14.06
N GLU A 677 -33.71 -6.19 -13.95
CA GLU A 677 -34.40 -6.63 -12.73
C GLU A 677 -35.54 -7.55 -13.21
N ASP A 678 -35.79 -8.66 -12.52
CA ASP A 678 -36.86 -9.63 -12.85
C ASP A 678 -36.99 -9.95 -14.34
N GLN A 679 -35.84 -10.26 -14.95
CA GLN A 679 -35.63 -10.51 -16.38
C GLN A 679 -35.83 -9.31 -17.31
N LYS A 680 -36.73 -8.38 -16.99
CA LYS A 680 -37.00 -7.14 -17.73
C LYS A 680 -35.71 -6.33 -17.90
N VAL A 681 -35.45 -5.82 -19.10
CA VAL A 681 -34.30 -4.95 -19.40
C VAL A 681 -34.79 -3.52 -19.60
N GLU A 682 -33.97 -2.53 -19.24
CA GLU A 682 -34.23 -1.11 -19.39
C GLU A 682 -32.97 -0.45 -19.94
N LEU A 683 -33.10 0.50 -20.87
CA LEU A 683 -32.00 1.38 -21.27
C LEU A 683 -32.00 2.57 -20.30
N LEU A 684 -31.01 2.67 -19.42
CA LEU A 684 -30.86 3.81 -18.52
C LEU A 684 -30.31 5.05 -19.23
N GLY A 685 -29.50 4.84 -20.27
CA GLY A 685 -28.74 5.92 -20.90
C GLY A 685 -27.47 5.41 -21.55
N GLY A 686 -26.39 6.16 -21.35
CA GLY A 686 -25.10 5.97 -22.00
C GLY A 686 -24.63 7.27 -22.67
N GLY A 687 -23.74 7.16 -23.66
CA GLY A 687 -23.17 8.30 -24.36
C GLY A 687 -22.22 7.87 -25.48
N PHE A 688 -21.24 8.73 -25.82
CA PHE A 688 -20.28 8.46 -26.89
C PHE A 688 -18.82 8.49 -26.41
N TYR A 689 -17.98 7.78 -27.16
CA TYR A 689 -16.52 7.81 -27.08
C TYR A 689 -15.92 8.20 -28.45
N ASP A 690 -14.92 9.08 -28.46
CA ASP A 690 -14.16 9.41 -29.67
C ASP A 690 -13.09 8.34 -29.95
N TYR A 691 -12.77 8.14 -31.22
CA TYR A 691 -11.72 7.25 -31.71
C TYR A 691 -10.52 7.99 -32.31
N LYS A 692 -10.64 9.30 -32.58
CA LYS A 692 -9.68 10.07 -33.39
C LYS A 692 -8.44 10.57 -32.65
N LEU A 693 -8.47 10.56 -31.31
CA LEU A 693 -7.43 11.15 -30.47
C LEU A 693 -6.47 10.07 -29.95
N GLU A 694 -5.15 10.32 -30.04
CA GLU A 694 -4.12 9.45 -29.44
C GLU A 694 -4.19 9.55 -27.89
N GLY A 695 -5.10 8.78 -27.26
CA GLY A 695 -5.27 8.76 -25.80
C GLY A 695 -6.08 7.56 -25.29
N ASP A 696 -6.50 7.61 -24.02
CA ASP A 696 -7.37 6.59 -23.41
C ASP A 696 -8.83 6.65 -23.94
N GLU A 697 -9.77 5.98 -23.28
CA GLU A 697 -11.18 5.94 -23.68
C GLU A 697 -11.87 7.33 -23.51
N ILE A 698 -11.71 8.25 -24.48
CA ILE A 698 -12.19 9.64 -24.38
C ILE A 698 -13.72 9.75 -24.53
N LYS A 699 -14.42 10.08 -23.43
CA LYS A 699 -15.85 10.40 -23.43
C LYS A 699 -16.13 11.73 -24.13
N ILE A 700 -17.19 11.78 -24.95
CA ILE A 700 -17.67 13.01 -25.62
C ILE A 700 -19.21 13.09 -25.68
N GLY A 701 -19.73 14.32 -25.74
CA GLY A 701 -21.15 14.63 -25.90
C GLY A 701 -22.01 14.21 -24.71
N LYS A 702 -23.32 14.13 -24.94
CA LYS A 702 -24.31 13.75 -23.92
C LYS A 702 -24.02 12.37 -23.35
N TRP A 703 -24.07 12.29 -22.03
CA TRP A 703 -23.70 11.13 -21.23
C TRP A 703 -24.64 10.95 -20.04
N ILE A 704 -24.77 9.70 -19.59
CA ILE A 704 -25.41 9.34 -18.33
C ILE A 704 -24.43 8.44 -17.55
N ASP A 705 -23.87 8.95 -16.46
CA ASP A 705 -23.07 8.16 -15.50
C ASP A 705 -23.97 7.51 -14.44
N LEU A 706 -23.53 6.38 -13.87
CA LEU A 706 -24.14 5.75 -12.70
C LEU A 706 -23.33 6.05 -11.43
N SER A 707 -23.99 6.22 -10.29
CA SER A 707 -23.31 6.44 -9.01
C SER A 707 -22.60 5.20 -8.47
N ASP A 708 -21.68 5.40 -7.52
CA ASP A 708 -21.02 4.31 -6.80
C ASP A 708 -21.91 3.65 -5.73
N THR A 709 -22.99 4.31 -5.35
CA THR A 709 -24.07 3.72 -4.54
C THR A 709 -25.21 3.10 -5.39
N PHE A 710 -25.08 3.03 -6.73
CA PHE A 710 -26.13 2.49 -7.61
C PHE A 710 -26.46 1.01 -7.30
N ARG A 711 -27.69 0.76 -6.84
CA ARG A 711 -28.20 -0.55 -6.39
C ARG A 711 -29.66 -0.72 -6.80
N VAL A 712 -30.19 -1.94 -6.66
CA VAL A 712 -31.60 -2.28 -6.93
C VAL A 712 -32.59 -1.31 -6.29
N ASP A 713 -32.28 -0.92 -5.05
CA ASP A 713 -33.07 -0.09 -4.16
C ASP A 713 -32.63 1.38 -4.12
N ASN A 714 -31.51 1.74 -4.76
CA ASN A 714 -30.96 3.10 -4.78
C ASN A 714 -30.37 3.42 -6.17
N GLN A 715 -31.19 3.93 -7.10
CA GLN A 715 -30.77 4.14 -8.48
C GLN A 715 -30.50 5.62 -8.73
N ILE A 716 -29.23 6.03 -8.68
CA ILE A 716 -28.76 7.41 -8.89
C ILE A 716 -28.01 7.49 -10.22
N ILE A 717 -28.43 8.41 -11.10
CA ILE A 717 -27.76 8.71 -12.38
C ILE A 717 -27.42 10.20 -12.50
N TYR A 718 -26.35 10.50 -13.23
CA TYR A 718 -25.91 11.87 -13.52
C TYR A 718 -25.94 12.09 -15.02
N CYS A 719 -26.73 13.05 -15.49
CA CYS A 719 -26.94 13.35 -16.91
C CYS A 719 -26.30 14.68 -17.27
N GLY A 720 -25.48 14.73 -18.32
CA GLY A 720 -24.85 15.98 -18.77
C GLY A 720 -23.92 15.78 -19.96
N ASP A 721 -23.11 16.77 -20.30
CA ASP A 721 -22.19 16.73 -21.44
C ASP A 721 -20.73 16.49 -21.02
N TYR A 722 -20.03 15.67 -21.81
CA TYR A 722 -18.58 15.50 -21.79
C TYR A 722 -17.92 16.21 -22.98
N LYS A 723 -16.74 16.77 -22.76
CA LYS A 723 -15.82 17.22 -23.81
C LYS A 723 -14.40 16.83 -23.42
N ASP A 724 -13.67 16.16 -24.32
CA ASP A 724 -12.28 15.75 -24.11
C ASP A 724 -12.08 15.00 -22.78
N CYS A 725 -13.00 14.07 -22.47
CA CYS A 725 -13.11 13.32 -21.21
C CYS A 725 -13.40 14.12 -19.93
N LYS A 726 -13.62 15.44 -20.02
CA LYS A 726 -13.98 16.33 -18.89
C LYS A 726 -15.47 16.69 -18.90
N LYS A 727 -16.06 16.84 -17.72
CA LYS A 727 -17.47 17.26 -17.57
C LYS A 727 -17.61 18.75 -17.87
N VAL A 728 -18.56 19.10 -18.71
CA VAL A 728 -18.82 20.47 -19.15
C VAL A 728 -20.31 20.80 -19.11
N GLY A 729 -20.64 22.10 -19.03
CA GLY A 729 -22.03 22.57 -19.11
C GLY A 729 -22.88 22.12 -17.92
N ARG A 730 -24.19 21.94 -18.14
CA ARG A 730 -25.15 21.52 -17.11
C ARG A 730 -25.03 20.02 -16.86
N TRP A 731 -25.03 19.64 -15.58
CA TRP A 731 -25.09 18.27 -15.12
C TRP A 731 -26.20 18.11 -14.07
N ASP A 732 -27.20 17.30 -14.39
CA ASP A 732 -28.39 17.04 -13.58
C ASP A 732 -28.30 15.68 -12.89
N ILE A 733 -28.85 15.59 -11.67
CA ILE A 733 -28.83 14.38 -10.84
C ILE A 733 -30.26 13.85 -10.70
N PHE A 734 -30.46 12.60 -11.09
CA PHE A 734 -31.74 11.92 -10.96
C PHE A 734 -31.63 10.71 -10.05
N TRP A 735 -32.68 10.46 -9.26
CA TRP A 735 -32.79 9.32 -8.36
C TRP A 735 -34.14 8.64 -8.47
N ARG A 736 -34.17 7.32 -8.27
CA ARG A 736 -35.38 6.57 -7.92
C ARG A 736 -35.04 5.44 -6.94
N MET A 737 -35.98 5.11 -6.06
CA MET A 737 -35.83 3.98 -5.14
C MET A 737 -35.90 2.63 -5.88
N LYS A 738 -36.80 2.47 -6.86
CA LYS A 738 -36.96 1.19 -7.59
C LYS A 738 -37.28 1.46 -9.05
N ARG A 739 -36.98 0.49 -9.91
CA ARG A 739 -37.17 0.54 -11.36
C ARG A 739 -38.58 0.90 -11.81
N ASN A 740 -39.61 0.44 -11.09
CA ASN A 740 -41.01 0.73 -11.42
C ASN A 740 -41.44 2.17 -11.07
N LEU A 741 -40.56 2.97 -10.47
CA LEU A 741 -40.78 4.40 -10.22
C LEU A 741 -40.07 5.23 -11.31
N GLN A 742 -40.61 6.42 -11.60
CA GLN A 742 -39.92 7.38 -12.47
C GLN A 742 -38.72 7.99 -11.75
N PHE A 743 -37.71 8.40 -12.53
CA PHE A 743 -36.56 9.14 -12.05
C PHE A 743 -36.98 10.55 -11.61
N GLN A 744 -36.85 10.84 -10.32
CA GLN A 744 -37.01 12.19 -9.76
C GLN A 744 -35.73 12.98 -9.97
N PHE A 745 -35.84 14.24 -10.41
CA PHE A 745 -34.75 15.20 -10.33
C PHE A 745 -34.49 15.55 -8.86
N ILE A 746 -33.24 15.38 -8.39
CA ILE A 746 -32.87 15.63 -6.98
C ILE A 746 -31.67 16.57 -6.80
N GLY A 747 -31.04 17.04 -7.89
CA GLY A 747 -29.92 17.96 -7.77
C GLY A 747 -29.10 18.15 -9.05
N GLY A 748 -27.88 18.65 -8.91
CA GLY A 748 -26.99 18.98 -10.01
C GLY A 748 -26.53 20.43 -10.01
N GLY A 749 -25.74 20.79 -11.02
CA GLY A 749 -25.09 22.09 -11.15
C GLY A 749 -24.42 22.23 -12.51
N SER A 750 -23.43 23.12 -12.64
CA SER A 750 -22.69 23.30 -13.89
C SER A 750 -21.17 23.15 -13.72
N TYR A 751 -20.51 22.72 -14.79
CA TYR A 751 -19.06 22.71 -14.94
C TYR A 751 -18.62 23.78 -15.95
N ASP A 752 -17.42 24.33 -15.79
CA ASP A 752 -16.87 25.36 -16.66
C ASP A 752 -16.58 24.81 -18.06
N THR A 753 -17.03 25.52 -19.09
CA THR A 753 -16.81 25.19 -20.51
C THR A 753 -15.57 25.85 -21.10
N LYS A 754 -14.96 26.83 -20.41
CA LYS A 754 -13.92 27.72 -20.95
C LYS A 754 -12.50 27.36 -20.54
N GLN A 755 -12.32 26.57 -19.48
CA GLN A 755 -11.00 26.25 -18.94
C GLN A 755 -10.41 25.00 -19.61
N GLN A 756 -9.15 25.09 -20.05
CA GLN A 756 -8.36 23.94 -20.47
C GLN A 756 -7.88 23.06 -19.30
N ALA A 757 -8.17 23.47 -18.05
CA ALA A 757 -7.76 22.82 -16.81
C ALA A 757 -7.89 21.29 -16.85
N GLU A 758 -6.93 20.57 -16.25
CA GLU A 758 -6.87 19.11 -16.29
C GLU A 758 -8.03 18.42 -15.54
N VAL A 759 -8.79 19.16 -14.71
CA VAL A 759 -9.77 18.65 -13.76
C VAL A 759 -11.16 19.28 -13.98
N ASP A 760 -12.23 18.54 -13.69
CA ASP A 760 -13.63 18.99 -13.79
C ASP A 760 -13.97 20.19 -12.85
N VAL A 761 -13.92 21.42 -13.37
CA VAL A 761 -14.15 22.64 -12.56
C VAL A 761 -15.64 22.96 -12.37
N LYS A 762 -16.17 22.71 -11.16
CA LYS A 762 -17.54 23.09 -10.77
C LYS A 762 -17.73 24.61 -10.66
N ILE A 763 -18.86 25.12 -11.15
CA ILE A 763 -19.27 26.54 -11.10
C ILE A 763 -20.78 26.71 -10.86
N GLY A 764 -21.19 27.88 -10.38
CA GLY A 764 -22.60 28.27 -10.27
C GLY A 764 -23.33 27.61 -9.09
N LYS A 765 -24.67 27.60 -9.13
CA LYS A 765 -25.48 26.87 -8.13
C LYS A 765 -25.30 25.37 -8.30
N TRP A 766 -25.18 24.66 -7.18
CA TRP A 766 -25.04 23.21 -7.11
C TRP A 766 -25.91 22.63 -6.01
N ILE A 767 -26.51 21.48 -6.30
CA ILE A 767 -27.03 20.54 -5.30
C ILE A 767 -26.22 19.26 -5.44
N GLU A 768 -25.55 18.86 -4.37
CA GLU A 768 -24.72 17.65 -4.29
C GLU A 768 -25.33 16.60 -3.37
N LEU A 769 -24.91 15.34 -3.53
CA LEU A 769 -25.33 14.24 -2.67
C LEU A 769 -24.30 14.00 -1.56
N SER A 770 -24.74 13.48 -0.41
CA SER A 770 -23.83 12.90 0.58
C SER A 770 -23.29 11.55 0.11
N GLU A 771 -22.05 11.22 0.50
CA GLU A 771 -21.45 9.89 0.30
C GLU A 771 -22.30 8.78 0.95
N ASP A 772 -22.98 9.13 2.05
CA ASP A 772 -23.89 8.27 2.80
C ASP A 772 -25.33 8.23 2.24
N LEU A 773 -25.61 8.74 1.03
CA LEU A 773 -26.96 8.76 0.48
C LEU A 773 -27.50 7.33 0.27
N LYS A 774 -28.38 6.96 1.18
CA LYS A 774 -29.06 5.68 1.31
C LYS A 774 -30.57 5.93 1.34
N ASN A 775 -31.35 4.91 1.02
CA ASN A 775 -32.79 5.06 0.79
C ASN A 775 -33.51 5.66 2.00
N TYR A 776 -33.24 5.13 3.19
CA TYR A 776 -33.82 5.57 4.47
C TYR A 776 -33.36 6.95 4.96
N SER A 777 -32.39 7.61 4.31
CA SER A 777 -31.95 8.95 4.67
C SER A 777 -31.20 9.61 3.51
N GLN A 778 -31.92 10.40 2.72
CA GLN A 778 -31.34 11.15 1.61
C GLN A 778 -30.84 12.49 2.13
N ILE A 779 -29.54 12.74 2.02
CA ILE A 779 -28.91 14.01 2.45
C ILE A 779 -28.27 14.67 1.23
N ILE A 780 -28.60 15.95 1.03
CA ILE A 780 -28.07 16.79 -0.05
C ILE A 780 -27.47 18.09 0.49
N TYR A 781 -26.59 18.68 -0.31
CA TYR A 781 -25.90 19.94 -0.03
C TYR A 781 -26.19 20.94 -1.15
N GLU A 782 -27.05 21.92 -0.89
CA GLU A 782 -27.31 23.02 -1.82
C GLU A 782 -26.37 24.19 -1.53
N GLY A 783 -25.74 24.78 -2.55
CA GLY A 783 -24.95 25.99 -2.40
C GLY A 783 -24.36 26.51 -3.72
N VAL A 784 -23.27 27.26 -3.64
CA VAL A 784 -22.61 27.89 -4.80
C VAL A 784 -21.15 27.49 -4.90
N TYR A 785 -20.72 27.17 -6.12
CA TYR A 785 -19.33 26.97 -6.53
C TYR A 785 -18.80 28.17 -7.32
N ARG A 786 -17.53 28.51 -7.09
CA ARG A 786 -16.74 29.42 -7.94
C ARG A 786 -15.36 28.80 -8.16
N ASN A 787 -15.00 28.55 -9.42
CA ASN A 787 -13.71 28.00 -9.84
C ASN A 787 -13.33 26.70 -9.09
N GLY A 788 -14.28 25.77 -8.92
CA GLY A 788 -14.05 24.50 -8.20
C GLY A 788 -14.11 24.61 -6.67
N TYR A 789 -14.26 25.80 -6.08
CA TYR A 789 -14.38 25.99 -4.64
C TYR A 789 -15.82 26.27 -4.20
N LYS A 790 -16.26 25.62 -3.11
CA LYS A 790 -17.51 25.95 -2.42
C LYS A 790 -17.40 27.33 -1.77
N ILE A 791 -18.40 28.19 -1.98
CA ILE A 791 -18.46 29.54 -1.42
C ILE A 791 -19.84 29.86 -0.83
N GLY A 792 -19.90 30.82 0.09
CA GLY A 792 -21.15 31.41 0.56
C GLY A 792 -21.99 30.50 1.46
N LYS A 793 -23.32 30.67 1.41
CA LYS A 793 -24.28 29.86 2.17
C LYS A 793 -24.43 28.47 1.53
N TRP A 794 -24.36 27.44 2.36
CA TRP A 794 -24.64 26.05 2.00
C TRP A 794 -25.74 25.50 2.91
N ASN A 795 -26.85 25.07 2.32
CA ASN A 795 -27.96 24.42 3.03
C ASN A 795 -27.70 22.90 3.02
N ILE A 796 -27.60 22.29 4.20
CA ILE A 796 -27.68 20.83 4.35
C ILE A 796 -29.16 20.49 4.47
N GLN A 797 -29.68 19.67 3.56
CA GLN A 797 -31.08 19.27 3.54
C GLN A 797 -31.21 17.74 3.58
N ARG A 798 -32.31 17.26 4.15
CA ARG A 798 -32.60 15.83 4.33
C ARG A 798 -34.05 15.53 3.98
N ARG A 799 -34.29 14.34 3.42
CA ARG A 799 -35.62 13.72 3.39
C ARG A 799 -35.55 12.22 3.68
N TYR A 800 -36.60 11.67 4.24
CA TYR A 800 -36.84 10.22 4.30
C TYR A 800 -37.33 9.69 2.94
N TYR A 801 -37.55 8.37 2.82
CA TYR A 801 -37.88 7.72 1.53
C TYR A 801 -39.33 7.91 1.07
N ASP A 802 -40.19 8.26 2.03
CA ASP A 802 -41.61 8.56 1.97
C ASP A 802 -41.91 10.07 1.88
N GLU A 803 -40.93 10.92 2.19
CA GLU A 803 -41.02 12.37 2.05
C GLU A 803 -40.72 12.82 0.62
N ILE A 804 -41.60 13.67 0.06
CA ILE A 804 -41.38 14.28 -1.26
C ILE A 804 -40.32 15.39 -1.17
N GLU A 805 -40.43 16.27 -0.18
CA GLU A 805 -39.64 17.50 -0.06
C GLU A 805 -38.40 17.36 0.83
N PHE A 806 -37.35 18.13 0.52
CA PHE A 806 -36.12 18.20 1.32
C PHE A 806 -36.23 19.25 2.43
N LYS A 807 -36.21 18.80 3.68
CA LYS A 807 -36.23 19.66 4.88
C LYS A 807 -34.81 20.14 5.19
N THR A 808 -34.63 21.45 5.43
CA THR A 808 -33.30 22.01 5.77
C THR A 808 -32.92 21.64 7.21
N MET A 809 -31.83 20.87 7.35
CA MET A 809 -31.28 20.42 8.64
C MET A 809 -30.33 21.46 9.26
N GLN A 810 -29.48 22.08 8.45
CA GLN A 810 -28.43 22.99 8.89
C GLN A 810 -28.05 23.97 7.79
N VAL A 811 -27.59 25.16 8.18
CA VAL A 811 -26.95 26.14 7.29
C VAL A 811 -25.49 26.31 7.68
N ILE A 812 -24.58 26.22 6.71
CA ILE A 812 -23.15 26.48 6.88
C ILE A 812 -22.75 27.69 6.02
N LEU A 813 -21.93 28.60 6.58
CA LEU A 813 -21.40 29.76 5.86
C LEU A 813 -19.90 29.58 5.56
N ILE A 814 -19.57 29.28 4.31
CA ILE A 814 -18.20 29.06 3.86
C ILE A 814 -17.54 30.41 3.51
N LYS A 815 -16.82 30.98 4.49
CA LYS A 815 -16.04 32.21 4.35
C LYS A 815 -14.74 31.95 3.56
N TYR A 816 -14.82 32.02 2.24
CA TYR A 816 -13.65 31.89 1.36
C TYR A 816 -12.71 33.11 1.51
N LYS A 817 -11.59 32.94 2.22
CA LYS A 817 -10.53 33.96 2.28
C LYS A 817 -9.76 33.99 0.95
N TYR A 818 -10.22 34.82 0.02
CA TYR A 818 -9.49 35.13 -1.21
C TYR A 818 -8.22 35.92 -0.84
N ARG A 819 -7.08 35.22 -0.63
CA ARG A 819 -5.77 35.89 -0.66
C ARG A 819 -5.53 36.36 -2.09
N GLY A 820 -5.84 37.62 -2.36
CA GLY A 820 -5.57 38.24 -3.65
C GLY A 820 -4.09 38.09 -3.99
N VAL A 821 -3.80 37.53 -5.15
CA VAL A 821 -2.53 37.79 -5.81
C VAL A 821 -2.66 39.20 -6.36
N GLN A 822 -1.88 40.15 -5.86
CA GLN A 822 -1.70 41.41 -6.59
C GLN A 822 -1.01 41.05 -7.91
N THR A 823 -1.73 41.26 -9.01
CA THR A 823 -1.09 41.40 -10.31
C THR A 823 -0.26 42.66 -10.26
N TYR A 824 1.05 42.51 -10.35
CA TYR A 824 1.91 43.62 -10.75
C TYR A 824 1.66 43.80 -12.24
N ASP A 825 0.93 44.85 -12.60
CA ASP A 825 1.00 45.42 -13.95
C ASP A 825 2.38 46.09 -14.13
N ASN A 826 2.80 46.26 -15.39
CA ASN A 826 4.18 46.59 -15.78
C ASN A 826 4.69 47.94 -15.24
#